data_AF-A0A8H3ZD68-F1
#
_entry.id   AF-A0A8H3ZD68-F1
#
_cell.length_a   1.000
_cell.length_b   1.000
_cell.length_c   1.000
_cell.angle_alpha   90.00
_cell.angle_beta   90.00
_cell.angle_gamma   90.00
#
_symmetry.space_group_name_H-M   'P 1'
#
loop_
_entity.id
_entity.type
_entity.pdbx_description
1 polymer ?
#
loop_
_entity_poly.entity_id
_entity_poly.type
_entity_poly.pdbx_seq_one_letter_code
_entity_poly.pdbx_strand_id
1 'polypeptide(L)'
;MNPPKSNLATANPIPSSSPAFGTPIHPINPRRAAPIPLPQLKPATILPISLPPAILRPVAFRTFTKKHNLTLTSTALNALATFIGRHCGSGWREEGLAEGVLEETAKMWKKENGGVIVEGDGNMLKNILRTLDGCMSGGRVLSGKTGLSRQTSFAFSDANSPAGELAIRPGLSNQESFGVSRLEVRDAEDEDDKSKDPREWVKVIGAFEQPRLVYNVTKKHFDKYGWPSTMKKYLINIYRSTTKASLFPPPSHKTELFRQRFHIVHQRILRNESFQTPSLAGQSQTNKITPIANLLGRSGSAHLLLGLLTVSPTGTLALSDLTGNISLDLEHARPFPDDKSVWFCPGMIVLIDGDYTEDYGNETSLGNTGGVGGTIGGKFVGSIIGHPPCERRSTTLGIQAKGAGEAPTGPAFGWTDFLGVGSERATGSRMRRLETKILGPGSPHTANSKITIASEINLDNPATLTAIRTMLQTYSALPATEFPMAMIFMGNFVSHAVMAGAPGAGSIEYKEYFNALASVFSDFPQLIARTTIVFVPGDKDAWPSSFSAGAATVIPRNSVPEMFTSRMKRVMAEANREVGGSGKGRKEGEVIWTTNPSRFTWFGCQGEMVLFRDDVTERLRRTALRFQPAETEMEEEVPAPGDIPDEPIHLDEVETQEESMDVDVPPSSPPAQLLPAVAPPAPPPPPTPSETDISSRRLVKTILDQSHLSPFPIATRPLHWDYGSALQLYPLPSSLVIADAEAPAFAINYMGCCVMSPGSLTEGKRGAKWIEYGVLENRGRVRREGG
;
A
#
# COMPACT_ATOMS: atom_id res chain seq x y z
N MET A 1 -26.79 -34.79 61.55
CA MET A 1 -27.03 -36.12 60.95
C MET A 1 -27.31 -35.95 59.47
N ASN A 2 -27.09 -37.02 58.69
CA ASN A 2 -27.31 -37.16 57.24
C ASN A 2 -26.24 -36.57 56.28
N PRO A 3 -25.99 -37.25 55.13
CA PRO A 3 -24.62 -37.51 54.66
C PRO A 3 -24.41 -37.20 53.14
N PRO A 4 -23.25 -37.54 52.50
CA PRO A 4 -22.87 -36.99 51.19
C PRO A 4 -23.23 -37.89 49.98
N LYS A 5 -23.39 -37.29 48.79
CA LYS A 5 -23.45 -37.91 47.45
C LYS A 5 -22.92 -36.89 46.42
N SER A 6 -21.85 -37.09 45.65
CA SER A 6 -21.42 -38.14 44.69
C SER A 6 -21.82 -37.85 43.24
N ASN A 7 -20.83 -37.86 42.34
CA ASN A 7 -20.98 -37.68 40.88
C ASN A 7 -21.97 -38.67 40.24
N LEU A 8 -22.66 -38.26 39.17
CA LEU A 8 -22.42 -38.79 37.80
C LEU A 8 -23.33 -38.13 36.75
N ALA A 9 -22.93 -38.22 35.49
CA ALA A 9 -23.65 -37.67 34.35
C ALA A 9 -24.81 -38.57 33.90
N THR A 10 -25.79 -37.98 33.23
CA THR A 10 -26.70 -38.68 32.31
C THR A 10 -26.59 -38.04 30.93
N ALA A 11 -25.98 -38.76 30.00
CA ALA A 11 -26.14 -38.49 28.58
C ALA A 11 -27.45 -39.16 28.09
N ASN A 12 -28.04 -38.64 27.02
CA ASN A 12 -28.61 -39.49 25.97
C ASN A 12 -28.67 -38.73 24.63
N PRO A 13 -28.68 -39.44 23.48
CA PRO A 13 -28.28 -38.89 22.19
C PRO A 13 -29.42 -38.98 21.15
N ILE A 14 -29.11 -38.68 19.88
CA ILE A 14 -29.66 -39.17 18.59
C ILE A 14 -29.35 -38.11 17.49
N PRO A 15 -29.03 -38.50 16.25
CA PRO A 15 -27.72 -38.14 15.71
C PRO A 15 -27.74 -37.28 14.42
N SER A 16 -26.56 -36.80 14.02
CA SER A 16 -26.36 -36.18 12.70
C SER A 16 -25.83 -37.21 11.70
N SER A 17 -26.45 -37.27 10.52
CA SER A 17 -26.17 -38.22 9.45
C SER A 17 -25.23 -37.66 8.39
N SER A 18 -23.99 -38.17 8.30
CA SER A 18 -23.29 -38.47 7.03
C SER A 18 -21.96 -39.21 7.27
N PRO A 19 -21.50 -40.11 6.37
CA PRO A 19 -20.45 -41.07 6.66
C PRO A 19 -19.16 -40.81 5.85
N ALA A 20 -18.19 -40.08 6.40
CA ALA A 20 -16.92 -39.81 5.70
C ALA A 20 -15.66 -39.66 6.57
N PHE A 21 -15.77 -39.58 7.91
CA PHE A 21 -14.62 -39.43 8.81
C PHE A 21 -14.66 -40.48 9.92
N GLY A 22 -13.79 -41.49 9.80
CA GLY A 22 -13.53 -42.44 10.88
C GLY A 22 -12.80 -41.73 12.03
N THR A 23 -13.38 -41.76 13.22
CA THR A 23 -12.74 -41.24 14.43
C THR A 23 -11.64 -42.21 14.90
N PRO A 24 -10.43 -41.72 15.24
CA PRO A 24 -9.34 -42.59 15.69
C PRO A 24 -9.64 -43.20 17.07
N ILE A 25 -9.30 -44.49 17.22
CA ILE A 25 -9.68 -45.37 18.34
C ILE A 25 -9.05 -45.01 19.71
N HIS A 26 -8.19 -44.00 19.78
CA HIS A 26 -7.55 -43.57 21.03
C HIS A 26 -7.68 -42.05 21.27
N PRO A 27 -8.34 -41.61 22.36
CA PRO A 27 -8.36 -40.19 22.73
C PRO A 27 -7.00 -39.76 23.26
N ILE A 28 -6.42 -38.71 22.66
CA ILE A 28 -5.13 -38.16 23.09
C ILE A 28 -5.32 -37.41 24.41
N ASN A 29 -4.65 -37.91 25.46
CA ASN A 29 -4.73 -37.35 26.80
C ASN A 29 -4.06 -35.95 26.83
N PRO A 30 -4.73 -34.86 27.29
CA PRO A 30 -4.18 -33.52 27.24
C PRO A 30 -3.02 -33.36 28.23
N ARG A 31 -1.79 -33.37 27.72
CA ARG A 31 -0.60 -33.03 28.52
C ARG A 31 -0.71 -31.59 29.03
N ARG A 32 -0.59 -31.45 30.35
CA ARG A 32 -0.64 -30.18 31.08
C ARG A 32 0.55 -29.30 30.70
N ALA A 33 0.38 -28.45 29.68
CA ALA A 33 1.39 -27.48 29.28
C ALA A 33 1.64 -26.46 30.40
N ALA A 34 2.90 -26.08 30.61
CA ALA A 34 3.25 -25.01 31.54
C ALA A 34 2.65 -23.67 31.06
N PRO A 35 2.24 -22.76 31.97
CA PRO A 35 1.68 -21.47 31.57
C PRO A 35 2.72 -20.66 30.78
N ILE A 36 2.34 -20.31 29.55
CA ILE A 36 3.13 -19.44 28.67
C ILE A 36 3.26 -18.06 29.34
N PRO A 37 4.46 -17.47 29.45
CA PRO A 37 4.60 -16.11 29.94
C PRO A 37 3.79 -15.14 29.09
N LEU A 38 3.01 -14.26 29.74
CA LEU A 38 2.30 -13.20 29.05
C LEU A 38 3.30 -12.37 28.22
N PRO A 39 3.04 -12.11 26.93
CA PRO A 39 3.94 -11.30 26.12
C PRO A 39 4.07 -9.90 26.73
N GLN A 40 5.30 -9.40 26.84
CA GLN A 40 5.55 -8.06 27.35
C GLN A 40 4.85 -7.03 26.46
N LEU A 41 3.80 -6.43 26.99
CA LEU A 41 3.04 -5.37 26.32
C LEU A 41 3.98 -4.19 26.06
N LYS A 42 4.09 -3.80 24.77
CA LYS A 42 4.71 -2.52 24.39
C LYS A 42 4.02 -1.39 25.18
N PRO A 43 4.75 -0.38 25.68
CA PRO A 43 4.16 0.69 26.48
C PRO A 43 3.03 1.36 25.69
N ALA A 44 1.85 1.44 26.30
CA ALA A 44 0.70 2.08 25.67
C ALA A 44 1.01 3.55 25.41
N THR A 45 0.88 3.99 24.15
CA THR A 45 0.98 5.40 23.77
C THR A 45 -0.21 6.16 24.35
N ILE A 46 0.03 6.82 25.48
CA ILE A 46 -0.96 7.66 26.16
C ILE A 46 -1.06 9.00 25.42
N LEU A 47 -2.28 9.39 25.07
CA LEU A 47 -2.56 10.72 24.54
C LEU A 47 -2.53 11.72 25.70
N PRO A 48 -1.66 12.74 25.66
CA PRO A 48 -1.59 13.74 26.72
C PRO A 48 -2.87 14.58 26.74
N ILE A 49 -3.35 14.92 27.94
CA ILE A 49 -4.48 15.81 28.15
C ILE A 49 -4.04 17.07 28.89
N SER A 50 -4.66 18.21 28.58
CA SER A 50 -4.59 19.38 29.46
C SER A 50 -5.56 19.17 30.62
N LEU A 51 -5.05 18.94 31.83
CA LEU A 51 -5.84 18.66 33.02
C LEU A 51 -5.96 19.94 33.88
N PRO A 52 -7.17 20.54 34.04
CA PRO A 52 -7.33 21.72 34.88
C PRO A 52 -7.07 21.40 36.37
N PRO A 53 -6.25 22.18 37.10
CA PRO A 53 -5.88 21.91 38.49
C PRO A 53 -7.08 21.76 39.44
N ALA A 54 -8.19 22.43 39.14
CA ALA A 54 -9.43 22.33 39.92
C ALA A 54 -10.02 20.91 39.96
N ILE A 55 -9.87 20.12 38.89
CA ILE A 55 -10.41 18.76 38.79
C ILE A 55 -9.51 17.75 39.51
N LEU A 56 -8.19 17.99 39.53
CA LEU A 56 -7.23 17.17 40.29
C LEU A 56 -7.31 17.42 41.81
N ARG A 57 -7.68 18.64 42.23
CA ARG A 57 -7.67 19.09 43.63
C ARG A 57 -8.25 18.09 44.64
N PRO A 58 -9.43 17.47 44.46
CA PRO A 58 -10.00 16.57 45.45
C PRO A 58 -9.17 15.29 45.65
N VAL A 59 -8.54 14.80 44.57
CA VAL A 59 -7.69 13.60 44.58
C VAL A 59 -6.34 13.92 45.24
N ALA A 60 -5.70 15.01 44.82
CA ALA A 60 -4.44 15.48 45.39
C ALA A 60 -4.55 15.83 46.88
N PHE A 61 -5.66 16.41 47.34
CA PHE A 61 -5.88 16.66 48.76
C PHE A 61 -6.07 15.34 49.53
N ARG A 62 -6.82 14.37 48.99
CA ARG A 62 -6.98 13.06 49.64
C ARG A 62 -5.65 12.30 49.80
N THR A 63 -4.70 12.44 48.87
CA THR A 63 -3.37 11.84 49.01
C THR A 63 -2.44 12.69 49.88
N PHE A 64 -2.16 13.94 49.51
CA PHE A 64 -1.17 14.75 50.22
C PHE A 64 -1.60 15.14 51.63
N THR A 65 -2.77 15.75 51.84
CA THR A 65 -3.18 16.19 53.19
C THR A 65 -3.73 15.03 54.03
N LYS A 66 -4.63 14.18 53.49
CA LYS A 66 -5.29 13.14 54.30
C LYS A 66 -4.47 11.85 54.52
N LYS A 67 -3.69 11.38 53.54
CA LYS A 67 -2.81 10.19 53.74
C LYS A 67 -1.43 10.59 54.27
N HIS A 68 -0.84 11.66 53.75
CA HIS A 68 0.56 12.01 54.02
C HIS A 68 0.76 13.22 54.95
N ASN A 69 -0.29 13.93 55.39
CA ASN A 69 -0.18 15.12 56.26
C ASN A 69 0.74 16.23 55.68
N LEU A 70 0.70 16.43 54.36
CA LEU A 70 1.41 17.48 53.63
C LEU A 70 0.43 18.51 53.07
N THR A 71 0.66 19.80 53.30
CA THR A 71 -0.15 20.89 52.72
C THR A 71 0.39 21.26 51.34
N LEU A 72 -0.50 21.45 50.37
CA LEU A 72 -0.13 21.58 48.96
C LEU A 72 -0.53 22.97 48.42
N THR A 73 0.43 23.72 47.87
CA THR A 73 0.14 25.05 47.31
C THR A 73 -0.57 24.99 45.95
N SER A 74 -1.10 26.12 45.51
CA SER A 74 -1.69 26.28 44.16
C SER A 74 -0.68 26.01 43.05
N THR A 75 0.59 26.42 43.22
CA THR A 75 1.67 26.20 42.24
C THR A 75 2.05 24.72 42.16
N ALA A 76 2.16 24.03 43.30
CA ALA A 76 2.39 22.59 43.34
C ALA A 76 1.27 21.78 42.67
N LEU A 77 0.01 22.18 42.88
CA LEU A 77 -1.14 21.54 42.23
C LEU A 77 -1.11 21.69 40.71
N ASN A 78 -0.65 22.84 40.20
CA ASN A 78 -0.54 23.10 38.76
C ASN A 78 0.57 22.28 38.10
N ALA A 79 1.73 22.17 38.76
CA ALA A 79 2.82 21.31 38.31
C ALA A 79 2.39 19.83 38.25
N LEU A 80 1.71 19.34 39.29
CA LEU A 80 1.17 17.97 39.34
C LEU A 80 0.08 17.72 38.29
N ALA A 81 -0.81 18.68 38.05
CA ALA A 81 -1.84 18.56 37.02
C ALA A 81 -1.23 18.49 35.60
N THR A 82 -0.21 19.30 35.33
CA THR A 82 0.54 19.29 34.05
C THR A 82 1.26 17.95 33.85
N PHE A 83 1.95 17.44 34.88
CA PHE A 83 2.65 16.15 34.82
C PHE A 83 1.68 14.98 34.62
N ILE A 84 0.62 14.89 35.42
CA ILE A 84 -0.38 13.82 35.33
C ILE A 84 -1.13 13.89 33.98
N GLY A 85 -1.46 15.09 33.49
CA GLY A 85 -2.05 15.28 32.17
C GLY A 85 -1.17 14.75 31.03
N ARG A 86 0.15 14.98 31.11
CA ARG A 86 1.14 14.49 30.12
C ARG A 86 1.34 12.97 30.19
N HIS A 87 1.52 12.40 31.38
CA HIS A 87 1.96 10.99 31.51
C HIS A 87 0.84 9.98 31.79
N CYS A 88 -0.31 10.39 32.34
CA CYS A 88 -1.45 9.49 32.62
C CYS A 88 -2.60 9.66 31.61
N GLY A 89 -2.65 10.78 30.88
CA GLY A 89 -3.68 11.06 29.88
C GLY A 89 -5.10 10.91 30.43
N SER A 90 -6.02 10.36 29.62
CA SER A 90 -7.41 10.13 30.02
C SER A 90 -7.60 9.10 31.16
N GLY A 91 -6.64 8.20 31.37
CA GLY A 91 -6.69 7.16 32.42
C GLY A 91 -6.50 7.70 33.84
N TRP A 92 -6.13 8.98 34.01
CA TRP A 92 -5.79 9.59 35.30
C TRP A 92 -6.87 9.40 36.40
N ARG A 93 -8.16 9.37 36.02
CA ARG A 93 -9.30 9.24 36.95
C ARG A 93 -10.00 7.87 36.90
N GLU A 94 -10.26 7.31 35.72
CA GLU A 94 -10.99 6.02 35.59
C GLU A 94 -10.13 4.82 36.05
N GLU A 95 -8.81 4.86 35.84
CA GLU A 95 -7.88 3.76 36.19
C GLU A 95 -7.09 4.00 37.49
N GLY A 96 -7.36 5.09 38.21
CA GLY A 96 -6.67 5.44 39.47
C GLY A 96 -5.20 5.83 39.32
N LEU A 97 -4.70 6.00 38.08
CA LEU A 97 -3.28 6.24 37.78
C LEU A 97 -2.73 7.50 38.46
N ALA A 98 -3.52 8.56 38.54
CA ALA A 98 -3.12 9.79 39.23
C ALA A 98 -2.86 9.54 40.72
N GLU A 99 -3.60 8.62 41.37
CA GLU A 99 -3.41 8.32 42.79
C GLU A 99 -2.06 7.65 43.05
N GLY A 100 -1.65 6.72 42.18
CA GLY A 100 -0.35 6.07 42.27
C GLY A 100 0.80 7.06 42.10
N VAL A 101 0.72 7.95 41.10
CA VAL A 101 1.72 9.02 40.89
C VAL A 101 1.78 9.96 42.09
N LEU A 102 0.64 10.46 42.57
CA LEU A 102 0.56 11.37 43.71
C LEU A 102 1.09 10.72 45.01
N GLU A 103 0.84 9.42 45.22
CA GLU A 103 1.31 8.71 46.41
C GLU A 103 2.82 8.47 46.39
N GLU A 104 3.41 8.10 45.25
CA GLU A 104 4.87 7.97 45.13
C GLU A 104 5.57 9.33 45.25
N THR A 105 5.04 10.40 44.65
CA THR A 105 5.56 11.77 44.86
C THR A 105 5.54 12.16 46.34
N ALA A 106 4.45 11.86 47.07
CA ALA A 106 4.34 12.16 48.49
C ALA A 106 5.29 11.32 49.38
N LYS A 107 5.59 10.07 48.98
CA LYS A 107 6.62 9.23 49.63
C LYS A 107 8.02 9.78 49.38
N MET A 108 8.35 10.16 48.14
CA MET A 108 9.65 10.75 47.80
C MET A 108 9.89 12.07 48.51
N TRP A 109 8.88 12.95 48.57
CA TRP A 109 8.96 14.22 49.31
C TRP A 109 9.32 14.02 50.79
N LYS A 110 8.70 13.03 51.45
CA LYS A 110 9.06 12.67 52.84
C LYS A 110 10.44 12.05 52.96
N LYS A 111 10.87 11.24 51.98
CA LYS A 111 12.18 10.58 51.99
C LYS A 111 13.34 11.58 51.83
N GLU A 112 13.12 12.67 51.10
CA GLU A 112 14.09 13.76 50.92
C GLU A 112 14.02 14.83 52.03
N ASN A 113 13.33 14.54 53.14
CA ASN A 113 13.16 15.44 54.29
C ASN A 113 12.49 16.79 53.92
N GLY A 114 11.61 16.77 52.93
CA GLY A 114 10.83 17.94 52.51
C GLY A 114 9.92 18.48 53.61
N GLY A 115 9.72 19.80 53.62
CA GLY A 115 8.87 20.48 54.60
C GLY A 115 7.40 20.08 54.53
N VAL A 116 6.62 20.48 55.55
CA VAL A 116 5.18 20.18 55.63
C VAL A 116 4.39 20.82 54.47
N ILE A 117 4.89 21.93 53.93
CA ILE A 117 4.33 22.64 52.78
C ILE A 117 5.06 22.20 51.50
N VAL A 118 4.29 21.73 50.51
CA VAL A 118 4.78 21.37 49.17
C VAL A 118 4.55 22.54 48.22
N GLU A 119 5.64 23.17 47.77
CA GLU A 119 5.63 24.32 46.86
C GLU A 119 6.00 23.93 45.43
N GLY A 120 5.32 24.52 44.44
CA GLY A 120 5.53 24.18 43.02
C GLY A 120 6.85 24.68 42.42
N ASP A 121 7.36 25.78 42.96
CA ASP A 121 8.53 26.46 42.43
C ASP A 121 9.85 25.92 43.01
N GLY A 122 9.78 25.21 44.14
CA GLY A 122 10.93 24.58 44.78
C GLY A 122 11.59 23.51 43.92
N ASN A 123 12.92 23.59 43.82
CA ASN A 123 13.73 22.66 43.02
C ASN A 123 13.54 21.19 43.44
N MET A 124 13.21 20.92 44.71
CA MET A 124 12.91 19.58 45.22
C MET A 124 11.72 18.93 44.48
N LEU A 125 10.60 19.63 44.28
CA LEU A 125 9.44 19.04 43.59
C LEU A 125 9.76 18.77 42.11
N LYS A 126 10.48 19.69 41.47
CA LYS A 126 10.94 19.57 40.08
C LYS A 126 11.89 18.38 39.91
N ASN A 127 12.79 18.14 40.85
CA ASN A 127 13.70 16.98 40.85
C ASN A 127 12.96 15.65 41.07
N ILE A 128 11.98 15.60 41.97
CA ILE A 128 11.15 14.41 42.19
C ILE A 128 10.34 14.09 40.92
N LEU A 129 9.72 15.10 40.29
CA LEU A 129 8.98 14.91 39.03
C LEU A 129 9.88 14.48 37.87
N ARG A 130 11.10 15.05 37.75
CA ARG A 130 12.12 14.63 36.76
C ARG A 130 12.57 13.17 36.98
N THR A 131 12.67 12.74 38.24
CA THR A 131 13.00 11.35 38.60
C THR A 131 11.85 10.40 38.29
N LEU A 132 10.60 10.81 38.55
CA LEU A 132 9.41 10.03 38.22
C LEU A 132 9.21 9.89 36.71
N ASP A 133 9.49 10.93 35.91
CA ASP A 133 9.41 10.89 34.44
C ASP A 133 10.16 9.67 33.86
N GLY A 134 11.43 9.48 34.27
CA GLY A 134 12.25 8.33 33.91
C GLY A 134 11.75 6.97 34.44
N CYS A 135 10.78 6.94 35.35
CA CYS A 135 10.18 5.73 35.92
C CYS A 135 8.71 5.50 35.46
N MET A 136 8.16 6.37 34.61
CA MET A 136 6.80 6.25 34.09
C MET A 136 6.75 5.35 32.85
N SER A 137 5.88 4.33 32.87
CA SER A 137 5.54 3.56 31.67
C SER A 137 4.04 3.26 31.64
N GLY A 138 3.38 3.52 30.50
CA GLY A 138 1.94 3.30 30.36
C GLY A 138 1.09 3.97 31.47
N GLY A 139 1.51 5.14 31.95
CA GLY A 139 0.81 5.90 32.99
C GLY A 139 0.97 5.36 34.42
N ARG A 140 1.84 4.37 34.63
CA ARG A 140 2.13 3.77 35.95
C ARG A 140 3.57 4.06 36.34
N VAL A 141 3.77 4.36 37.63
CA VAL A 141 5.11 4.42 38.25
C VAL A 141 5.62 2.99 38.43
N LEU A 142 6.74 2.65 37.81
CA LEU A 142 7.43 1.38 38.07
C LEU A 142 8.24 1.51 39.36
N SER A 143 7.64 1.16 40.50
CA SER A 143 8.32 1.19 41.81
C SER A 143 9.35 0.04 41.94
N GLY A 144 10.52 0.23 41.34
CA GLY A 144 11.68 -0.63 41.49
C GLY A 144 12.41 -0.36 42.82
N LYS A 145 12.66 -1.41 43.61
CA LYS A 145 13.38 -1.29 44.89
C LYS A 145 14.73 -0.61 44.68
N THR A 146 14.99 0.45 45.46
CA THR A 146 16.26 1.16 45.45
C THR A 146 17.40 0.27 45.94
N GLY A 147 18.23 -0.19 45.01
CA GLY A 147 19.53 -0.84 45.24
C GLY A 147 20.45 -0.51 44.08
N LEU A 148 21.57 0.17 44.35
CA LEU A 148 22.42 0.72 43.29
C LEU A 148 23.20 -0.38 42.55
N SER A 149 23.16 -0.32 41.22
CA SER A 149 24.40 -0.46 40.43
C SER A 149 24.38 0.54 39.27
N ARG A 150 25.54 1.11 38.98
CA ARG A 150 25.73 2.21 38.02
C ARG A 150 25.65 1.70 36.57
N GLN A 151 24.90 2.39 35.72
CA GLN A 151 25.36 3.00 34.44
C GLN A 151 24.21 3.22 33.43
N THR A 152 23.39 4.24 33.68
CA THR A 152 22.53 4.87 32.66
C THR A 152 22.67 6.38 32.78
N SER A 153 23.69 6.93 32.13
CA SER A 153 24.05 8.34 32.15
C SER A 153 23.80 8.97 30.79
N PHE A 154 22.72 9.74 30.64
CA PHE A 154 22.49 10.87 29.71
C PHE A 154 21.13 11.50 30.15
N ALA A 155 20.90 12.81 30.25
CA ALA A 155 21.80 13.97 30.13
C ALA A 155 21.27 15.18 30.98
N PHE A 156 22.16 16.14 31.27
CA PHE A 156 21.83 17.52 31.71
C PHE A 156 21.61 18.41 30.46
N SER A 157 21.08 19.64 30.46
CA SER A 157 20.69 20.65 31.48
C SER A 157 19.39 21.37 31.00
N ASP A 158 18.49 21.93 31.82
CA ASP A 158 18.53 23.23 32.54
C ASP A 158 19.13 24.42 31.75
N ALA A 159 18.64 25.67 31.82
CA ALA A 159 17.35 26.27 32.25
C ALA A 159 17.36 27.80 31.99
N ASN A 160 16.23 28.44 31.58
CA ASN A 160 15.77 29.79 32.03
C ASN A 160 14.58 30.36 31.20
N SER A 161 13.39 30.44 31.82
CA SER A 161 12.70 31.67 32.31
C SER A 161 12.83 33.02 31.57
N PRO A 162 11.89 33.99 31.74
CA PRO A 162 10.50 33.93 32.29
C PRO A 162 9.43 34.78 31.53
N ALA A 163 8.17 34.70 32.02
CA ALA A 163 7.09 35.73 32.08
C ALA A 163 6.66 36.55 30.82
N GLY A 164 5.40 36.98 30.67
CA GLY A 164 4.18 36.81 31.46
C GLY A 164 3.04 37.72 30.94
N GLU A 165 1.78 37.35 31.23
CA GLU A 165 0.53 38.17 31.38
C GLU A 165 0.21 39.38 30.45
N LEU A 166 -1.01 39.79 30.11
CA LEU A 166 -2.43 39.36 30.17
C LEU A 166 -3.15 40.31 29.15
N ALA A 167 -4.14 39.93 28.32
CA ALA A 167 -5.58 39.98 28.68
C ALA A 167 -6.51 39.88 27.42
N ILE A 168 -7.69 39.25 27.60
CA ILE A 168 -9.03 39.58 27.02
C ILE A 168 -9.26 39.64 25.47
N ARG A 169 -9.71 38.49 24.91
CA ARG A 169 -10.90 38.17 24.05
C ARG A 169 -11.68 39.29 23.27
N PRO A 170 -12.55 38.94 22.27
CA PRO A 170 -12.33 38.18 21.01
C PRO A 170 -13.06 38.84 19.78
N GLY A 171 -12.86 38.35 18.54
CA GLY A 171 -13.66 38.79 17.37
C GLY A 171 -13.43 37.98 16.09
N LEU A 172 -14.47 37.82 15.25
CA LEU A 172 -14.40 37.13 13.94
C LEU A 172 -14.11 38.11 12.80
N SER A 173 -13.38 37.68 11.77
CA SER A 173 -13.75 37.78 10.33
C SER A 173 -12.58 37.36 9.41
N ASN A 174 -12.84 37.36 8.09
CA ASN A 174 -11.98 36.79 7.05
C ASN A 174 -10.84 37.72 6.58
N GLN A 175 -9.93 37.08 5.84
CA GLN A 175 -9.13 37.64 4.73
C GLN A 175 -7.84 38.44 5.05
N GLU A 176 -6.98 38.43 4.02
CA GLU A 176 -5.71 39.16 3.85
C GLU A 176 -4.46 38.66 4.61
N SER A 177 -3.71 37.82 3.87
CA SER A 177 -2.25 37.78 3.77
C SER A 177 -1.52 39.04 4.25
N PHE A 178 -0.48 38.87 5.08
CA PHE A 178 0.90 39.33 4.81
C PHE A 178 1.86 38.79 5.89
N GLY A 179 3.17 38.73 5.61
CA GLY A 179 4.20 38.75 6.67
C GLY A 179 4.82 37.42 7.11
N VAL A 180 5.55 36.80 6.17
CA VAL A 180 6.66 35.85 6.38
C VAL A 180 7.30 35.86 7.80
N SER A 181 7.31 34.70 8.46
CA SER A 181 8.44 34.30 9.32
C SER A 181 8.60 32.78 9.38
N ARG A 182 9.53 32.31 8.55
CA ARG A 182 10.05 30.94 8.50
C ARG A 182 10.90 30.68 9.76
N LEU A 183 10.26 30.42 10.89
CA LEU A 183 10.97 30.03 12.10
C LEU A 183 11.42 28.57 11.99
N GLU A 184 12.64 28.36 11.48
CA GLU A 184 13.31 27.07 11.51
C GLU A 184 13.66 26.69 12.96
N VAL A 185 12.70 26.06 13.65
CA VAL A 185 13.03 25.24 14.82
C VAL A 185 13.87 24.07 14.31
N ARG A 186 15.19 24.22 14.43
CA ARG A 186 16.12 23.09 14.39
C ARG A 186 16.00 22.40 15.74
N ASP A 187 15.20 21.35 15.79
CA ASP A 187 15.14 20.48 16.97
C ASP A 187 16.55 19.93 17.22
N ALA A 188 17.05 19.93 18.46
CA ALA A 188 18.43 19.46 18.72
C ALA A 188 18.65 17.98 18.36
N GLU A 189 17.56 17.20 18.20
CA GLU A 189 17.55 15.84 17.65
C GLU A 189 18.08 15.75 16.19
N ASP A 190 18.00 16.84 15.41
CA ASP A 190 18.31 16.85 13.97
C ASP A 190 19.82 16.72 13.64
N GLU A 191 20.74 16.89 14.61
CA GLU A 191 22.17 16.80 14.36
C GLU A 191 22.71 15.36 14.53
N ASP A 192 22.28 14.66 15.58
CA ASP A 192 22.61 13.24 15.81
C ASP A 192 22.10 12.34 14.68
N ASP A 193 20.94 12.67 14.11
CA ASP A 193 20.31 11.95 13.01
C ASP A 193 21.17 11.86 11.72
N LYS A 194 22.18 12.72 11.54
CA LYS A 194 23.12 12.64 10.39
C LYS A 194 23.98 11.36 10.42
N SER A 195 24.20 10.80 11.60
CA SER A 195 25.06 9.63 11.83
C SER A 195 24.34 8.29 11.73
N LYS A 196 23.01 8.30 11.68
CA LYS A 196 22.18 7.09 11.71
C LYS A 196 22.17 6.39 10.35
N ASP A 197 22.18 5.06 10.40
CA ASP A 197 22.09 4.21 9.23
C ASP A 197 20.71 4.39 8.57
N PRO A 198 20.61 4.63 7.24
CA PRO A 198 19.32 4.78 6.58
C PRO A 198 18.39 3.57 6.77
N ARG A 199 18.93 2.37 7.06
CA ARG A 199 18.16 1.17 7.38
C ARG A 199 17.34 1.29 8.68
N GLU A 200 17.62 2.24 9.57
CA GLU A 200 16.78 2.50 10.75
C GLU A 200 15.39 3.03 10.36
N TRP A 201 15.30 3.72 9.23
CA TRP A 201 14.07 4.31 8.69
C TRP A 201 13.37 3.41 7.67
N VAL A 202 13.88 2.18 7.50
CA VAL A 202 13.26 1.12 6.69
C VAL A 202 12.32 0.29 7.56
N LYS A 203 11.11 0.05 7.05
CA LYS A 203 10.14 -0.88 7.64
C LYS A 203 9.49 -1.71 6.55
N VAL A 204 9.40 -3.02 6.78
CA VAL A 204 8.58 -3.94 5.97
C VAL A 204 7.26 -4.17 6.69
N ILE A 205 6.15 -4.08 5.95
CA ILE A 205 4.79 -4.16 6.48
C ILE A 205 4.08 -5.34 5.80
N GLY A 206 3.72 -6.35 6.60
CA GLY A 206 2.95 -7.49 6.14
C GLY A 206 1.51 -7.10 5.77
N ALA A 207 0.91 -7.78 4.80
CA ALA A 207 -0.47 -7.56 4.37
C ALA A 207 -1.50 -7.75 5.50
N PHE A 208 -1.21 -8.65 6.45
CA PHE A 208 -2.05 -8.88 7.64
C PHE A 208 -1.88 -7.80 8.73
N GLU A 209 -0.86 -6.94 8.63
CA GLU A 209 -0.57 -5.85 9.58
C GLU A 209 -1.09 -4.48 9.09
N GLN A 210 -1.44 -4.36 7.81
CA GLN A 210 -1.92 -3.10 7.21
C GLN A 210 -3.26 -2.67 7.83
N PRO A 211 -3.47 -1.35 8.05
CA PRO A 211 -4.73 -0.86 8.60
C PRO A 211 -5.88 -1.06 7.60
N ARG A 212 -6.96 -1.69 8.05
CA ARG A 212 -8.18 -1.83 7.24
C ARG A 212 -8.94 -0.50 7.19
N LEU A 213 -8.84 0.19 6.06
CA LEU A 213 -9.59 1.42 5.76
C LEU A 213 -10.80 1.10 4.89
N VAL A 214 -11.86 1.88 5.06
CA VAL A 214 -13.10 1.78 4.27
C VAL A 214 -13.52 3.19 3.85
N TYR A 215 -13.79 3.37 2.56
CA TYR A 215 -14.23 4.63 2.01
C TYR A 215 -15.70 4.87 2.29
N ASN A 216 -15.98 5.99 2.95
CA ASN A 216 -17.32 6.46 3.26
C ASN A 216 -17.76 7.49 2.22
N VAL A 217 -18.67 7.09 1.33
CA VAL A 217 -19.16 7.93 0.22
C VAL A 217 -19.82 9.22 0.72
N THR A 218 -20.58 9.17 1.81
CA THR A 218 -21.28 10.33 2.37
C THR A 218 -20.30 11.35 2.96
N LYS A 219 -19.27 10.88 3.68
CA LYS A 219 -18.22 11.75 4.25
C LYS A 219 -17.13 12.14 3.23
N LYS A 220 -17.07 11.46 2.09
CA LYS A 220 -15.98 11.48 1.11
C LYS A 220 -14.59 11.24 1.77
N HIS A 221 -14.52 10.37 2.78
CA HIS A 221 -13.31 10.13 3.58
C HIS A 221 -13.12 8.64 3.92
N PHE A 222 -11.88 8.26 4.24
CA PHE A 222 -11.55 6.90 4.70
C PHE A 222 -11.74 6.79 6.22
N ASP A 223 -12.79 6.09 6.64
CA ASP A 223 -12.97 5.69 8.04
C ASP A 223 -12.14 4.41 8.31
N LYS A 224 -11.63 4.23 9.55
CA LYS A 224 -11.05 2.95 9.98
C LYS A 224 -12.18 1.92 10.14
N TYR A 225 -12.01 0.73 9.58
CA TYR A 225 -13.04 -0.30 9.65
C TYR A 225 -13.38 -0.63 11.10
N GLY A 226 -14.67 -0.63 11.42
CA GLY A 226 -15.12 -0.90 12.78
C GLY A 226 -15.13 0.29 13.75
N TRP A 227 -14.98 1.52 13.25
CA TRP A 227 -15.13 2.73 14.07
C TRP A 227 -16.40 3.52 13.66
N PRO A 228 -17.58 3.22 14.23
CA PRO A 228 -18.77 4.03 13.99
C PRO A 228 -18.62 5.40 14.64
N SER A 229 -18.88 6.47 13.90
CA SER A 229 -18.85 7.85 14.42
C SER A 229 -20.00 8.18 15.38
N THR A 230 -20.92 7.26 15.67
CA THR A 230 -22.19 7.53 16.38
C THR A 230 -22.60 6.43 17.38
N MET A 231 -21.82 5.36 17.56
CA MET A 231 -22.24 4.20 18.38
C MET A 231 -21.76 4.31 19.84
N LYS A 232 -22.67 4.07 20.81
CA LYS A 232 -22.40 4.16 22.26
C LYS A 232 -21.24 3.26 22.72
N LYS A 233 -20.39 3.77 23.64
CA LYS A 233 -19.20 3.13 24.25
C LYS A 233 -19.38 1.65 24.65
N TYR A 234 -20.60 1.24 25.03
CA TYR A 234 -20.92 -0.13 25.45
C TYR A 234 -21.03 -1.16 24.30
N LEU A 235 -21.51 -0.76 23.12
CA LEU A 235 -21.62 -1.67 21.96
C LEU A 235 -20.24 -1.94 21.34
N ILE A 236 -19.28 -1.02 21.53
CA ILE A 236 -17.91 -1.13 21.01
C ILE A 236 -17.24 -2.45 21.41
N ASN A 237 -17.46 -2.97 22.64
CA ASN A 237 -16.79 -4.20 23.07
C ASN A 237 -17.32 -5.47 22.38
N ILE A 238 -18.61 -5.51 22.00
CA ILE A 238 -19.19 -6.64 21.24
C ILE A 238 -18.68 -6.58 19.80
N TYR A 239 -18.74 -5.40 19.18
CA TYR A 239 -18.25 -5.20 17.81
C TYR A 239 -16.72 -5.33 17.71
N ARG A 240 -15.94 -5.03 18.75
CA ARG A 240 -14.47 -5.17 18.75
C ARG A 240 -13.97 -6.58 18.40
N SER A 241 -14.80 -7.61 18.65
CA SER A 241 -14.54 -9.00 18.21
C SER A 241 -14.76 -9.19 16.70
N THR A 242 -15.75 -8.50 16.12
CA THR A 242 -16.12 -8.53 14.69
C THR A 242 -15.25 -7.60 13.82
N THR A 243 -14.57 -6.62 14.42
CA THR A 243 -13.75 -5.63 13.69
C THR A 243 -12.30 -6.04 13.48
N LYS A 244 -11.83 -7.10 14.17
CA LYS A 244 -10.53 -7.71 13.87
C LYS A 244 -10.68 -8.53 12.59
N ALA A 245 -9.81 -8.29 11.61
CA ALA A 245 -9.82 -9.03 10.36
C ALA A 245 -9.75 -10.55 10.62
N SER A 246 -10.65 -11.29 9.98
CA SER A 246 -10.78 -12.75 10.07
C SER A 246 -10.36 -13.41 8.77
N LEU A 247 -9.78 -14.61 8.84
CA LEU A 247 -9.57 -15.47 7.68
C LEU A 247 -10.90 -16.06 7.16
N PHE A 248 -11.90 -16.17 8.04
CA PHE A 248 -13.26 -16.64 7.75
C PHE A 248 -14.29 -15.55 8.12
N PRO A 249 -14.41 -14.49 7.30
CA PRO A 249 -15.41 -13.43 7.52
C PRO A 249 -16.81 -13.83 7.04
N PRO A 250 -17.87 -13.16 7.52
CA PRO A 250 -19.24 -13.40 7.06
C PRO A 250 -19.44 -13.01 5.58
N PRO A 251 -20.43 -13.58 4.86
CA PRO A 251 -20.67 -13.32 3.44
C PRO A 251 -20.86 -11.83 3.08
N SER A 252 -21.36 -11.00 4.00
CA SER A 252 -21.48 -9.56 3.81
C SER A 252 -20.16 -8.87 3.47
N HIS A 253 -19.03 -9.35 4.01
CA HIS A 253 -17.71 -8.79 3.74
C HIS A 253 -17.22 -9.12 2.31
N LYS A 254 -17.72 -10.21 1.69
CA LYS A 254 -17.47 -10.51 0.26
C LYS A 254 -18.10 -9.45 -0.63
N THR A 255 -19.35 -9.07 -0.36
CA THR A 255 -20.03 -8.00 -1.08
C THR A 255 -19.36 -6.65 -0.85
N GLU A 256 -18.98 -6.36 0.40
CA GLU A 256 -18.32 -5.11 0.76
C GLU A 256 -16.96 -4.93 0.07
N LEU A 257 -16.19 -6.01 -0.15
CA LEU A 257 -14.95 -5.98 -0.92
C LEU A 257 -15.14 -5.36 -2.33
N PHE A 258 -16.15 -5.82 -3.07
CA PHE A 258 -16.44 -5.30 -4.40
C PHE A 258 -17.01 -3.88 -4.36
N ARG A 259 -17.89 -3.59 -3.40
CA ARG A 259 -18.44 -2.23 -3.19
C ARG A 259 -17.32 -1.23 -2.91
N GLN A 260 -16.37 -1.56 -2.04
CA GLN A 260 -15.22 -0.71 -1.73
C GLN A 260 -14.30 -0.52 -2.93
N ARG A 261 -14.04 -1.57 -3.72
CA ARG A 261 -13.26 -1.44 -4.97
C ARG A 261 -13.95 -0.50 -5.97
N PHE A 262 -15.28 -0.61 -6.14
CA PHE A 262 -16.05 0.31 -6.97
C PHE A 262 -16.01 1.74 -6.43
N HIS A 263 -16.24 1.94 -5.13
CA HIS A 263 -16.23 3.27 -4.51
C HIS A 263 -14.88 3.99 -4.64
N ILE A 264 -13.76 3.28 -4.49
CA ILE A 264 -12.40 3.86 -4.63
C ILE A 264 -12.15 4.33 -6.07
N VAL A 265 -12.57 3.55 -7.08
CA VAL A 265 -12.45 3.94 -8.50
C VAL A 265 -13.42 5.07 -8.84
N HIS A 266 -14.68 4.99 -8.41
CA HIS A 266 -15.69 6.02 -8.65
C HIS A 266 -15.29 7.39 -8.06
N GLN A 267 -14.82 7.45 -6.81
CA GLN A 267 -14.34 8.72 -6.22
C GLN A 267 -13.06 9.24 -6.88
N ARG A 268 -12.23 8.37 -7.45
CA ARG A 268 -11.04 8.75 -8.23
C ARG A 268 -11.44 9.43 -9.54
N ILE A 269 -12.44 8.90 -10.24
CA ILE A 269 -12.96 9.47 -11.49
C ILE A 269 -13.62 10.83 -11.23
N LEU A 270 -14.47 10.95 -10.20
CA LEU A 270 -15.11 12.21 -9.82
C LEU A 270 -14.14 13.33 -9.38
N ARG A 271 -12.86 12.99 -9.15
CA ARG A 271 -11.78 13.96 -8.86
C ARG A 271 -10.97 14.35 -10.10
N ASN A 272 -11.20 13.71 -11.25
CA ASN A 272 -10.58 14.08 -12.52
C ASN A 272 -11.34 15.24 -13.18
N GLU A 273 -10.62 16.22 -13.69
CA GLU A 273 -11.14 17.43 -14.36
C GLU A 273 -12.14 17.12 -15.48
N SER A 274 -11.92 16.06 -16.28
CA SER A 274 -12.83 15.67 -17.37
C SER A 274 -14.25 15.24 -16.92
N PHE A 275 -14.42 14.99 -15.61
CA PHE A 275 -15.69 14.59 -14.98
C PHE A 275 -16.20 15.64 -13.98
N GLN A 276 -15.49 16.76 -13.82
CA GLN A 276 -15.95 17.89 -13.00
C GLN A 276 -16.74 18.86 -13.88
N THR A 277 -17.92 19.27 -13.43
CA THR A 277 -18.66 20.35 -14.08
C THR A 277 -17.92 21.68 -13.91
N PRO A 278 -17.56 22.39 -15.00
CA PRO A 278 -16.83 23.65 -14.87
C PRO A 278 -17.70 24.68 -14.15
N SER A 279 -17.10 25.37 -13.16
CA SER A 279 -17.80 26.41 -12.37
C SER A 279 -18.12 27.68 -13.15
N LEU A 280 -17.60 27.81 -14.38
CA LEU A 280 -17.93 28.85 -15.35
C LEU A 280 -18.65 28.21 -16.55
N ALA A 281 -19.66 28.91 -17.08
CA ALA A 281 -20.45 28.47 -18.23
C ALA A 281 -19.70 28.61 -19.58
N GLY A 282 -18.54 27.95 -19.68
CA GLY A 282 -17.79 27.75 -20.92
C GLY A 282 -18.07 26.38 -21.54
N GLN A 283 -17.99 26.27 -22.86
CA GLN A 283 -18.32 25.08 -23.66
C GLN A 283 -17.30 23.92 -23.49
N SER A 284 -17.23 23.32 -22.31
CA SER A 284 -16.54 22.05 -22.11
C SER A 284 -17.56 20.94 -21.88
N GLN A 285 -17.60 19.95 -22.77
CA GLN A 285 -18.49 18.79 -22.64
C GLN A 285 -18.06 17.94 -21.44
N THR A 286 -18.89 17.90 -20.40
CA THR A 286 -18.57 17.14 -19.17
C THR A 286 -19.06 15.71 -19.32
N ASN A 287 -18.16 14.73 -19.19
CA ASN A 287 -18.52 13.32 -19.24
C ASN A 287 -19.33 12.93 -17.99
N LYS A 288 -20.63 12.71 -18.14
CA LYS A 288 -21.53 12.38 -17.05
C LYS A 288 -21.76 10.87 -16.96
N ILE A 289 -21.27 10.28 -15.87
CA ILE A 289 -21.50 8.85 -15.57
C ILE A 289 -22.99 8.65 -15.24
N THR A 290 -23.61 7.68 -15.91
CA THR A 290 -25.01 7.27 -15.67
C THR A 290 -25.03 5.92 -14.94
N PRO A 291 -25.79 5.75 -13.84
CA PRO A 291 -25.95 4.45 -13.20
C PRO A 291 -26.88 3.54 -14.02
N ILE A 292 -26.67 2.23 -13.95
CA ILE A 292 -27.38 1.24 -14.80
C ILE A 292 -28.90 1.31 -14.59
N ALA A 293 -29.40 1.53 -13.37
CA ALA A 293 -30.82 1.70 -13.09
C ALA A 293 -31.50 2.89 -13.81
N ASN A 294 -30.74 3.88 -14.30
CA ASN A 294 -31.29 5.02 -15.05
C ASN A 294 -31.42 4.76 -16.56
N LEU A 295 -31.02 3.57 -17.05
CA LEU A 295 -31.14 3.18 -18.46
C LEU A 295 -32.56 2.75 -18.84
N LEU A 296 -33.30 2.16 -17.88
CA LEU A 296 -34.63 1.60 -18.09
C LEU A 296 -35.59 2.64 -18.71
N GLY A 297 -36.21 2.30 -19.85
CA GLY A 297 -37.10 3.21 -20.58
C GLY A 297 -36.40 4.33 -21.35
N ARG A 298 -35.09 4.20 -21.64
CA ARG A 298 -34.29 5.14 -22.44
C ARG A 298 -33.60 4.49 -23.64
N SER A 299 -34.33 3.63 -24.35
CA SER A 299 -33.88 2.97 -25.58
C SER A 299 -33.32 3.98 -26.60
N GLY A 300 -32.17 3.67 -27.20
CA GLY A 300 -31.56 4.45 -28.29
C GLY A 300 -30.81 5.72 -27.86
N SER A 301 -30.53 5.91 -26.57
CA SER A 301 -29.74 7.05 -26.08
C SER A 301 -28.33 6.63 -25.65
N ALA A 302 -27.32 7.41 -26.07
CA ALA A 302 -25.91 7.18 -25.75
C ALA A 302 -25.60 7.60 -24.29
N HIS A 303 -24.97 6.70 -23.53
CA HIS A 303 -24.76 6.85 -22.09
C HIS A 303 -23.39 6.29 -21.65
N LEU A 304 -22.60 7.10 -20.93
CA LEU A 304 -21.34 6.65 -20.34
C LEU A 304 -21.59 5.88 -19.03
N LEU A 305 -21.25 4.59 -19.02
CA LEU A 305 -21.38 3.69 -17.88
C LEU A 305 -20.04 3.44 -17.18
N LEU A 306 -20.08 3.31 -15.85
CA LEU A 306 -18.98 2.79 -15.03
C LEU A 306 -19.44 1.50 -14.36
N GLY A 307 -18.77 0.38 -14.62
CA GLY A 307 -19.17 -0.90 -14.05
C GLY A 307 -18.03 -1.92 -13.94
N LEU A 308 -18.27 -2.95 -13.13
CA LEU A 308 -17.46 -4.16 -13.06
C LEU A 308 -17.84 -5.05 -14.24
N LEU A 309 -16.85 -5.42 -15.05
CA LEU A 309 -17.02 -6.40 -16.12
C LEU A 309 -17.17 -7.80 -15.51
N THR A 310 -18.23 -8.52 -15.89
CA THR A 310 -18.57 -9.85 -15.36
C THR A 310 -18.99 -10.79 -16.49
N VAL A 311 -18.91 -12.09 -16.24
CA VAL A 311 -19.48 -13.12 -17.13
C VAL A 311 -20.70 -13.69 -16.43
N SER A 312 -21.83 -13.72 -17.12
CA SER A 312 -23.09 -14.26 -16.61
C SER A 312 -23.05 -15.80 -16.53
N PRO A 313 -23.97 -16.45 -15.81
CA PRO A 313 -24.08 -17.91 -15.81
C PRO A 313 -24.38 -18.53 -17.19
N THR A 314 -24.93 -17.75 -18.13
CA THR A 314 -25.17 -18.19 -19.52
C THR A 314 -23.94 -18.00 -20.43
N GLY A 315 -22.83 -17.48 -19.90
CA GLY A 315 -21.59 -17.23 -20.65
C GLY A 315 -21.56 -15.88 -21.37
N THR A 316 -22.64 -15.09 -21.32
CA THR A 316 -22.66 -13.75 -21.91
C THR A 316 -21.86 -12.75 -21.08
N LEU A 317 -21.32 -11.73 -21.74
CA LEU A 317 -20.65 -10.62 -21.07
C LEU A 317 -21.70 -9.70 -20.44
N ALA A 318 -21.44 -9.22 -19.22
CA ALA A 318 -22.37 -8.36 -18.49
C ALA A 318 -21.62 -7.29 -17.68
N LEU A 319 -22.19 -6.09 -17.62
CA LEU A 319 -21.70 -5.00 -16.81
C LEU A 319 -22.53 -4.90 -15.51
N SER A 320 -21.87 -4.73 -14.36
CA SER A 320 -22.51 -4.69 -13.04
C SER A 320 -22.04 -3.45 -12.26
N ASP A 321 -22.98 -2.64 -11.78
CA ASP A 321 -22.69 -1.47 -10.92
C ASP A 321 -23.27 -1.67 -9.50
N LEU A 322 -23.54 -0.57 -8.78
CA LEU A 322 -24.16 -0.64 -7.44
C LEU A 322 -25.68 -0.67 -7.47
N THR A 323 -26.30 -0.51 -8.64
CA THR A 323 -27.73 -0.34 -8.88
C THR A 323 -28.36 -1.50 -9.64
N GLY A 324 -27.61 -2.18 -10.51
CA GLY A 324 -28.05 -3.38 -11.21
C GLY A 324 -27.00 -3.96 -12.17
N ASN A 325 -27.44 -4.94 -12.95
CA ASN A 325 -26.66 -5.62 -13.99
C ASN A 325 -27.31 -5.43 -15.37
N ILE A 326 -26.50 -5.38 -16.42
CA ILE A 326 -26.96 -5.31 -17.82
C ILE A 326 -26.11 -6.21 -18.74
N SER A 327 -26.74 -6.81 -19.75
CA SER A 327 -26.04 -7.58 -20.79
C SER A 327 -25.23 -6.64 -21.68
N LEU A 328 -24.00 -7.01 -22.01
CA LEU A 328 -23.05 -6.17 -22.73
C LEU A 328 -22.65 -6.80 -24.06
N ASP A 329 -22.83 -6.04 -25.14
CA ASP A 329 -22.30 -6.33 -26.47
C ASP A 329 -21.07 -5.43 -26.72
N LEU A 330 -20.00 -6.02 -27.27
CA LEU A 330 -18.74 -5.35 -27.61
C LEU A 330 -18.24 -5.71 -29.02
N GLU A 331 -19.08 -6.29 -29.89
CA GLU A 331 -18.64 -6.70 -31.24
C GLU A 331 -18.08 -5.52 -32.05
N HIS A 332 -18.66 -4.33 -31.88
CA HIS A 332 -18.25 -3.08 -32.55
C HIS A 332 -17.39 -2.16 -31.66
N ALA A 333 -17.01 -2.59 -30.46
CA ALA A 333 -16.36 -1.73 -29.46
C ALA A 333 -14.88 -1.48 -29.77
N ARG A 334 -14.47 -0.21 -29.83
CA ARG A 334 -13.06 0.19 -29.94
C ARG A 334 -12.43 0.42 -28.55
N PRO A 335 -11.30 -0.22 -28.20
CA PRO A 335 -10.64 -0.02 -26.92
C PRO A 335 -9.76 1.24 -26.89
N PHE A 336 -9.95 2.09 -25.87
CA PHE A 336 -9.24 3.36 -25.71
C PHE A 336 -8.08 3.27 -24.69
N PRO A 337 -6.87 3.83 -24.97
CA PRO A 337 -6.48 4.58 -26.18
C PRO A 337 -6.26 3.72 -27.44
N ASP A 338 -5.63 2.54 -27.30
CA ASP A 338 -5.37 1.60 -28.39
C ASP A 338 -5.55 0.13 -27.94
N ASP A 339 -5.90 -0.77 -28.86
CA ASP A 339 -6.00 -2.24 -28.67
C ASP A 339 -4.79 -2.86 -27.95
N LYS A 340 -3.59 -2.38 -28.30
CA LYS A 340 -2.32 -2.91 -27.78
C LYS A 340 -1.90 -2.26 -26.46
N SER A 341 -2.62 -1.24 -25.99
CA SER A 341 -2.23 -0.41 -24.83
C SER A 341 -2.74 -0.92 -23.47
N VAL A 342 -3.84 -1.67 -23.41
CA VAL A 342 -4.40 -2.22 -22.15
C VAL A 342 -4.97 -3.63 -22.34
N TRP A 343 -5.03 -4.44 -21.28
CA TRP A 343 -5.82 -5.67 -21.26
C TRP A 343 -7.17 -5.41 -20.58
N PHE A 344 -8.25 -5.91 -21.17
CA PHE A 344 -9.59 -5.93 -20.58
C PHE A 344 -9.93 -7.36 -20.20
N CYS A 345 -10.24 -7.62 -18.93
CA CYS A 345 -10.57 -8.95 -18.42
C CYS A 345 -11.82 -8.87 -17.53
N PRO A 346 -12.64 -9.93 -17.46
CA PRO A 346 -13.66 -10.04 -16.42
C PRO A 346 -13.06 -9.82 -15.03
N GLY A 347 -13.78 -9.15 -14.15
CA GLY A 347 -13.28 -8.71 -12.84
C GLY A 347 -12.59 -7.34 -12.85
N MET A 348 -12.47 -6.65 -14.00
CA MET A 348 -11.99 -5.26 -14.10
C MET A 348 -13.15 -4.26 -14.01
N ILE A 349 -12.88 -3.07 -13.47
CA ILE A 349 -13.82 -1.94 -13.54
C ILE A 349 -13.50 -1.12 -14.78
N VAL A 350 -14.47 -0.91 -15.65
CA VAL A 350 -14.31 -0.27 -16.96
C VAL A 350 -15.29 0.89 -17.13
N LEU A 351 -14.90 1.85 -17.96
CA LEU A 351 -15.78 2.85 -18.53
C LEU A 351 -16.22 2.36 -19.93
N ILE A 352 -17.51 2.40 -20.22
CA ILE A 352 -18.04 2.05 -21.54
C ILE A 352 -18.97 3.16 -22.00
N ASP A 353 -18.70 3.72 -23.16
CA ASP A 353 -19.60 4.62 -23.88
C ASP A 353 -20.29 3.83 -25.00
N GLY A 354 -21.58 4.09 -25.20
CA GLY A 354 -22.43 3.24 -26.03
C GLY A 354 -23.92 3.51 -25.84
N ASP A 355 -24.74 2.82 -26.60
CA ASP A 355 -26.20 2.95 -26.61
C ASP A 355 -26.90 1.77 -25.93
N TYR A 356 -28.07 2.06 -25.36
CA TYR A 356 -28.92 1.05 -24.73
C TYR A 356 -30.05 0.62 -25.66
N THR A 357 -30.15 -0.68 -25.93
CA THR A 357 -31.17 -1.29 -26.78
C THR A 357 -32.09 -2.17 -25.93
N GLU A 358 -33.41 -1.99 -26.05
CA GLU A 358 -34.39 -2.80 -25.33
C GLU A 358 -34.79 -4.03 -26.16
N ASP A 359 -34.51 -5.23 -25.65
CA ASP A 359 -35.00 -6.48 -26.23
C ASP A 359 -36.49 -6.65 -25.85
N TYR A 360 -37.41 -6.25 -26.74
CA TYR A 360 -38.88 -6.32 -26.55
C TYR A 360 -39.45 -7.72 -26.26
N GLY A 361 -38.63 -8.79 -26.28
CA GLY A 361 -39.05 -10.18 -26.06
C GLY A 361 -38.95 -10.70 -24.63
N ASN A 362 -38.25 -10.00 -23.73
CA ASN A 362 -38.16 -10.36 -22.30
C ASN A 362 -38.79 -9.26 -21.46
N GLU A 363 -39.70 -9.62 -20.53
CA GLU A 363 -40.35 -8.65 -19.65
C GLU A 363 -39.31 -7.79 -18.91
N THR A 364 -39.35 -6.47 -19.11
CA THR A 364 -38.44 -5.47 -18.54
C THR A 364 -38.69 -5.18 -17.05
N SER A 365 -39.18 -6.20 -16.33
CA SER A 365 -39.25 -6.21 -14.87
C SER A 365 -37.86 -6.42 -14.28
N LEU A 366 -37.56 -5.83 -13.13
CA LEU A 366 -36.34 -6.15 -12.37
C LEU A 366 -36.42 -7.59 -11.84
N GLY A 367 -36.02 -8.53 -12.68
CA GLY A 367 -36.06 -9.96 -12.37
C GLY A 367 -35.22 -10.30 -11.15
N ASN A 368 -35.77 -11.12 -10.26
CA ASN A 368 -35.09 -11.63 -9.05
C ASN A 368 -33.92 -12.59 -9.35
N THR A 369 -33.50 -12.70 -10.61
CA THR A 369 -32.64 -13.75 -11.17
C THR A 369 -31.33 -13.17 -11.74
N GLY A 370 -30.61 -12.38 -10.94
CA GLY A 370 -29.25 -11.98 -11.31
C GLY A 370 -28.69 -10.79 -10.55
N GLY A 371 -27.62 -11.01 -9.78
CA GLY A 371 -26.76 -9.94 -9.25
C GLY A 371 -27.34 -9.12 -8.10
N VAL A 372 -26.62 -8.05 -7.74
CA VAL A 372 -27.06 -7.05 -6.76
C VAL A 372 -27.80 -5.96 -7.53
N GLY A 373 -29.08 -5.77 -7.25
CA GLY A 373 -29.92 -4.77 -7.93
C GLY A 373 -30.77 -5.31 -9.09
N GLY A 374 -30.73 -6.63 -9.35
CA GLY A 374 -31.46 -7.24 -10.47
C GLY A 374 -30.76 -7.05 -11.81
N THR A 375 -31.26 -7.75 -12.82
CA THR A 375 -30.77 -7.63 -14.21
C THR A 375 -31.80 -6.86 -15.02
N ILE A 376 -31.38 -5.81 -15.72
CA ILE A 376 -32.22 -5.02 -16.62
C ILE A 376 -32.33 -5.77 -17.96
N GLY A 377 -33.53 -5.77 -18.55
CA GLY A 377 -33.76 -6.34 -19.87
C GLY A 377 -33.04 -5.57 -20.99
N GLY A 378 -32.84 -6.21 -22.15
CA GLY A 378 -32.09 -5.61 -23.25
C GLY A 378 -30.57 -5.72 -23.13
N LYS A 379 -29.88 -4.97 -24.00
CA LYS A 379 -28.43 -5.03 -24.21
C LYS A 379 -27.86 -3.63 -24.30
N PHE A 380 -26.69 -3.44 -23.71
CA PHE A 380 -25.88 -2.25 -23.92
C PHE A 380 -24.86 -2.54 -25.01
N VAL A 381 -24.90 -1.78 -26.11
CA VAL A 381 -23.95 -1.91 -27.22
C VAL A 381 -22.82 -0.91 -26.99
N GLY A 382 -21.61 -1.40 -26.71
CA GLY A 382 -20.46 -0.55 -26.43
C GLY A 382 -19.79 -0.05 -27.73
N SER A 383 -19.67 1.27 -27.87
CA SER A 383 -18.89 1.90 -28.95
C SER A 383 -17.43 2.08 -28.55
N ILE A 384 -17.17 2.50 -27.32
CA ILE A 384 -15.82 2.74 -26.80
C ILE A 384 -15.68 2.12 -25.41
N ILE A 385 -14.62 1.34 -25.19
CA ILE A 385 -14.28 0.77 -23.88
C ILE A 385 -12.93 1.28 -23.37
N GLY A 386 -12.92 1.82 -22.15
CA GLY A 386 -11.74 2.44 -21.54
C GLY A 386 -11.50 1.98 -20.11
N HIS A 387 -10.23 2.00 -19.70
CA HIS A 387 -9.92 1.89 -18.26
C HIS A 387 -10.14 3.24 -17.56
N PRO A 388 -10.60 3.24 -16.30
CA PRO A 388 -10.76 4.47 -15.54
C PRO A 388 -9.37 5.11 -15.31
N PRO A 389 -9.23 6.46 -15.45
CA PRO A 389 -7.92 7.12 -15.41
C PRO A 389 -7.22 6.97 -14.05
N CYS A 390 -5.93 6.66 -14.05
CA CYS A 390 -5.10 6.59 -12.84
C CYS A 390 -4.84 7.98 -12.22
N GLU A 391 -4.85 8.06 -10.88
CA GLU A 391 -4.52 9.28 -10.12
C GLU A 391 -3.07 9.24 -9.62
N ARG A 392 -2.36 10.36 -9.66
CA ARG A 392 -0.98 10.47 -9.15
C ARG A 392 -0.96 10.51 -7.62
N ARG A 393 0.02 9.84 -6.98
CA ARG A 393 0.24 9.84 -5.51
C ARG A 393 0.23 11.25 -4.90
N SER A 394 0.86 12.21 -5.58
CA SER A 394 0.92 13.62 -5.16
C SER A 394 -0.45 14.26 -5.04
N THR A 395 -1.34 14.01 -6.01
CA THR A 395 -2.73 14.51 -6.04
C THR A 395 -3.58 13.83 -4.96
N THR A 396 -3.32 12.57 -4.66
CA THR A 396 -4.06 11.83 -3.61
C THR A 396 -3.69 12.29 -2.21
N LEU A 397 -2.40 12.52 -1.95
CA LEU A 397 -1.89 12.92 -0.64
C LEU A 397 -1.85 14.44 -0.44
N GLY A 398 -1.99 15.24 -1.50
CA GLY A 398 -1.95 16.71 -1.45
C GLY A 398 -0.52 17.26 -1.37
N ILE A 399 0.43 16.51 -1.91
CA ILE A 399 1.84 16.89 -1.95
C ILE A 399 2.06 17.77 -3.18
N GLN A 400 2.68 18.94 -2.99
CA GLN A 400 3.17 19.75 -4.11
C GLN A 400 4.21 18.94 -4.90
N ALA A 401 3.92 18.65 -6.15
CA ALA A 401 4.86 17.96 -7.03
C ALA A 401 6.05 18.88 -7.33
N LYS A 402 7.29 18.35 -7.27
CA LYS A 402 8.50 19.11 -7.63
C LYS A 402 8.35 19.65 -9.06
N GLY A 403 8.31 20.97 -9.20
CA GLY A 403 8.22 21.66 -10.50
C GLY A 403 6.80 22.05 -10.96
N ALA A 404 5.75 21.71 -10.22
CA ALA A 404 4.40 22.24 -10.48
C ALA A 404 4.15 23.50 -9.64
N GLY A 405 3.83 24.62 -10.31
CA GLY A 405 3.22 25.77 -9.65
C GLY A 405 1.80 25.42 -9.22
N GLU A 406 1.40 25.94 -8.04
CA GLU A 406 0.13 25.68 -7.36
C GLU A 406 -0.05 24.25 -6.79
N ALA A 407 -0.67 24.18 -5.61
CA ALA A 407 -1.10 22.92 -5.02
C ALA A 407 -2.45 22.52 -5.64
N PRO A 408 -2.70 21.24 -5.97
CA PRO A 408 -3.96 20.82 -6.56
C PRO A 408 -5.13 21.18 -5.63
N THR A 409 -6.05 21.99 -6.13
CA THR A 409 -7.19 22.56 -5.40
C THR A 409 -8.25 21.49 -5.08
N GLY A 410 -7.97 20.64 -4.09
CA GLY A 410 -8.89 19.58 -3.70
C GLY A 410 -8.65 19.02 -2.29
N PRO A 411 -9.67 18.39 -1.68
CA PRO A 411 -9.56 17.78 -0.36
C PRO A 411 -8.74 16.48 -0.43
N ALA A 412 -7.42 16.61 -0.36
CA ALA A 412 -6.51 15.47 -0.42
C ALA A 412 -6.48 14.67 0.89
N PHE A 413 -6.22 13.36 0.79
CA PHE A 413 -6.22 12.41 1.90
C PHE A 413 -4.93 12.46 2.76
N GLY A 414 -4.21 13.59 2.78
CA GLY A 414 -2.91 13.74 3.45
C GLY A 414 -2.92 13.55 4.97
N TRP A 415 -4.09 13.55 5.63
CA TRP A 415 -4.25 13.19 7.05
C TRP A 415 -4.49 11.70 7.29
N THR A 416 -4.87 10.94 6.27
CA THR A 416 -5.16 9.50 6.36
C THR A 416 -3.85 8.71 6.40
N ASP A 417 -3.70 7.85 7.39
CA ASP A 417 -2.58 6.91 7.48
C ASP A 417 -2.98 5.57 6.85
N PHE A 418 -2.54 5.35 5.61
CA PHE A 418 -2.83 4.15 4.82
C PHE A 418 -1.99 2.93 5.21
N LEU A 419 -0.91 3.11 5.98
CA LEU A 419 0.10 2.06 6.22
C LEU A 419 0.39 1.77 7.69
N GLY A 420 -0.05 2.64 8.61
CA GLY A 420 0.31 2.55 10.03
C GLY A 420 1.73 3.05 10.32
N VAL A 421 2.20 4.06 9.57
CA VAL A 421 3.54 4.67 9.71
C VAL A 421 3.50 6.19 9.91
N GLY A 422 2.30 6.76 10.09
CA GLY A 422 2.07 8.20 10.12
C GLY A 422 1.58 8.74 8.78
N SER A 423 0.79 9.81 8.84
CA SER A 423 0.23 10.48 7.66
C SER A 423 1.17 11.56 7.12
N GLU A 424 1.07 11.82 5.81
CA GLU A 424 1.91 12.78 5.09
C GLU A 424 1.85 14.18 5.70
N ARG A 425 0.66 14.66 6.05
CA ARG A 425 0.48 16.02 6.61
C ARG A 425 0.97 16.15 8.06
N ALA A 426 1.08 15.03 8.79
CA ALA A 426 1.58 15.02 10.16
C ALA A 426 3.10 14.81 10.24
N THR A 427 3.66 13.95 9.39
CA THR A 427 5.06 13.48 9.50
C THR A 427 5.92 13.70 8.26
N GLY A 428 5.31 13.90 7.08
CA GLY A 428 6.02 13.89 5.80
C GLY A 428 7.05 15.02 5.65
N SER A 429 6.79 16.20 6.20
CA SER A 429 7.75 17.31 6.20
C SER A 429 9.03 17.00 7.00
N ARG A 430 8.92 16.37 8.18
CA ARG A 430 10.07 15.89 8.97
C ARG A 430 10.81 14.80 8.19
N MET A 431 10.08 13.80 7.69
CA MET A 431 10.67 12.66 7.00
C MET A 431 11.39 13.06 5.70
N ARG A 432 10.88 14.03 4.93
CA ARG A 432 11.53 14.54 3.71
C ARG A 432 12.83 15.29 3.99
N ARG A 433 12.86 16.08 5.07
CA ARG A 433 14.10 16.74 5.54
C ARG A 433 15.14 15.70 5.93
N LEU A 434 14.71 14.63 6.60
CA LEU A 434 15.57 13.54 7.05
C LEU A 434 16.13 12.69 5.89
N GLU A 435 15.29 12.31 4.92
CA GLU A 435 15.69 11.66 3.68
C GLU A 435 16.73 12.52 2.92
N THR A 436 16.47 13.82 2.77
CA THR A 436 17.40 14.76 2.11
C THR A 436 18.71 14.92 2.89
N LYS A 437 18.69 14.81 4.22
CA LYS A 437 19.87 14.92 5.09
C LYS A 437 20.74 13.66 5.09
N ILE A 438 20.13 12.47 5.08
CA ILE A 438 20.84 11.18 5.19
C ILE A 438 21.24 10.64 3.81
N LEU A 439 20.40 10.83 2.78
CA LEU A 439 20.63 10.29 1.43
C LEU A 439 20.82 11.36 0.34
N GLY A 440 20.52 12.64 0.59
CA GLY A 440 20.59 13.68 -0.43
C GLY A 440 22.00 13.97 -0.96
N PRO A 441 22.15 14.72 -2.06
CA PRO A 441 23.44 14.93 -2.73
C PRO A 441 24.49 15.51 -1.78
N GLY A 442 25.63 14.82 -1.64
CA GLY A 442 26.71 15.21 -0.73
C GLY A 442 26.57 14.68 0.71
N SER A 443 25.55 13.89 1.01
CA SER A 443 25.40 13.18 2.29
C SER A 443 26.28 11.92 2.36
N PRO A 444 26.73 11.47 3.55
CA PRO A 444 27.63 10.33 3.70
C PRO A 444 27.07 9.00 3.20
N HIS A 445 25.74 8.85 3.14
CA HIS A 445 25.07 7.61 2.70
C HIS A 445 24.38 7.73 1.33
N THR A 446 24.73 8.75 0.52
CA THR A 446 24.14 8.97 -0.82
C THR A 446 24.17 7.68 -1.67
N ALA A 447 25.30 6.96 -1.67
CA ALA A 447 25.49 5.75 -2.48
C ALA A 447 24.77 4.49 -1.94
N ASN A 448 24.39 4.48 -0.64
CA ASN A 448 23.58 3.42 -0.05
C ASN A 448 22.09 3.47 -0.47
N SER A 449 21.66 4.51 -1.21
CA SER A 449 20.26 4.71 -1.65
C SER A 449 19.74 3.69 -2.68
N LYS A 450 20.48 2.62 -2.96
CA LYS A 450 20.11 1.55 -3.91
C LYS A 450 19.38 0.41 -3.18
N ILE A 451 18.37 -0.16 -3.83
CA ILE A 451 17.70 -1.40 -3.43
C ILE A 451 17.86 -2.42 -4.56
N THR A 452 18.32 -3.62 -4.23
CA THR A 452 18.52 -4.73 -5.18
C THR A 452 17.30 -5.65 -5.16
N ILE A 453 16.81 -6.06 -6.33
CA ILE A 453 15.56 -6.84 -6.47
C ILE A 453 15.74 -7.98 -7.47
N ALA A 454 15.52 -9.22 -7.03
CA ALA A 454 15.58 -10.45 -7.86
C ALA A 454 14.30 -11.30 -7.69
N SER A 455 13.90 -12.05 -8.73
CA SER A 455 12.77 -13.00 -8.65
C SER A 455 12.99 -14.31 -9.40
N GLU A 456 12.07 -15.27 -9.24
CA GLU A 456 12.19 -16.68 -9.65
C GLU A 456 13.56 -17.26 -9.26
N ILE A 457 13.78 -17.31 -7.96
CA ILE A 457 15.03 -17.75 -7.35
C ILE A 457 14.91 -19.26 -7.09
N ASN A 458 14.81 -20.05 -8.15
CA ASN A 458 14.64 -21.50 -8.06
C ASN A 458 15.91 -22.16 -7.48
N LEU A 459 15.92 -22.39 -6.17
CA LEU A 459 17.08 -22.86 -5.39
C LEU A 459 17.45 -24.33 -5.67
N ASP A 460 16.53 -25.09 -6.27
CA ASP A 460 16.75 -26.43 -6.78
C ASP A 460 17.70 -26.45 -7.99
N ASN A 461 17.81 -25.35 -8.74
CA ASN A 461 18.73 -25.22 -9.86
C ASN A 461 20.09 -24.65 -9.40
N PRO A 462 21.21 -25.37 -9.60
CA PRO A 462 22.55 -24.88 -9.23
C PRO A 462 22.99 -23.63 -10.02
N ALA A 463 22.40 -23.36 -11.19
CA ALA A 463 22.62 -22.12 -11.92
C ALA A 463 22.13 -20.90 -11.13
N THR A 464 21.00 -21.01 -10.41
CA THR A 464 20.48 -19.95 -9.56
C THR A 464 21.42 -19.64 -8.40
N LEU A 465 21.94 -20.66 -7.71
CA LEU A 465 22.93 -20.45 -6.63
C LEU A 465 24.21 -19.80 -7.15
N THR A 466 24.62 -20.13 -8.37
CA THR A 466 25.74 -19.48 -9.05
C THR A 466 25.42 -18.02 -9.36
N ALA A 467 24.24 -17.72 -9.90
CA ALA A 467 23.79 -16.36 -10.21
C ALA A 467 23.67 -15.48 -8.95
N ILE A 468 23.17 -16.03 -7.84
CA ILE A 468 23.17 -15.34 -6.52
C ILE A 468 24.60 -15.05 -6.08
N ARG A 469 25.53 -16.02 -6.19
CA ARG A 469 26.94 -15.80 -5.85
C ARG A 469 27.56 -14.70 -6.71
N THR A 470 27.29 -14.67 -8.02
CA THR A 470 27.73 -13.57 -8.91
C THR A 470 27.19 -12.23 -8.41
N MET A 471 25.87 -12.12 -8.19
CA MET A 471 25.25 -10.88 -7.67
C MET A 471 25.88 -10.41 -6.34
N LEU A 472 26.14 -11.33 -5.41
CA LEU A 472 26.78 -11.00 -4.12
C LEU A 472 28.26 -10.61 -4.30
N GLN A 473 28.99 -11.22 -5.22
CA GLN A 473 30.37 -10.82 -5.58
C GLN A 473 30.39 -9.40 -6.15
N THR A 474 29.44 -9.06 -7.02
CA THR A 474 29.28 -7.72 -7.59
C THR A 474 29.21 -6.64 -6.51
N TYR A 475 28.38 -6.85 -5.47
CA TYR A 475 28.26 -5.91 -4.36
C TYR A 475 29.42 -5.99 -3.37
N SER A 476 29.98 -7.19 -3.15
CA SER A 476 31.15 -7.37 -2.27
C SER A 476 32.44 -6.77 -2.84
N ALA A 477 32.51 -6.51 -4.14
CA ALA A 477 33.62 -5.80 -4.79
C ALA A 477 33.54 -4.27 -4.61
N LEU A 478 32.38 -3.73 -4.21
CA LEU A 478 32.20 -2.30 -3.98
C LEU A 478 32.67 -1.88 -2.57
N PRO A 479 32.98 -0.60 -2.34
CA PRO A 479 33.20 -0.07 -1.00
C PRO A 479 31.94 -0.24 -0.12
N ALA A 480 32.14 -0.40 1.18
CA ALA A 480 31.03 -0.60 2.13
C ALA A 480 30.05 0.60 2.25
N THR A 481 30.41 1.76 1.70
CA THR A 481 29.56 2.96 1.54
C THR A 481 28.62 2.89 0.33
N GLU A 482 28.79 1.90 -0.56
CA GLU A 482 27.93 1.69 -1.74
C GLU A 482 27.05 0.43 -1.63
N PHE A 483 27.09 -0.27 -0.50
CA PHE A 483 26.25 -1.44 -0.27
C PHE A 483 24.76 -1.03 -0.27
N PRO A 484 23.89 -1.82 -0.95
CA PRO A 484 22.48 -1.48 -1.09
C PRO A 484 21.77 -1.58 0.26
N MET A 485 20.90 -0.62 0.57
CA MET A 485 20.13 -0.57 1.82
C MET A 485 19.36 -1.88 2.09
N ALA A 486 18.78 -2.46 1.03
CA ALA A 486 18.09 -3.73 1.10
C ALA A 486 18.30 -4.59 -0.15
N MET A 487 18.28 -5.91 0.04
CA MET A 487 18.23 -6.92 -1.02
C MET A 487 16.92 -7.69 -0.91
N ILE A 488 16.12 -7.65 -1.97
CA ILE A 488 14.77 -8.22 -2.02
C ILE A 488 14.81 -9.45 -2.93
N PHE A 489 14.55 -10.60 -2.33
CA PHE A 489 14.53 -11.91 -2.98
C PHE A 489 13.08 -12.42 -3.03
N MET A 490 12.50 -12.41 -4.23
CA MET A 490 11.11 -12.84 -4.45
C MET A 490 11.09 -14.26 -5.01
N GLY A 491 10.14 -15.06 -4.54
CA GLY A 491 9.92 -16.41 -5.04
C GLY A 491 9.50 -16.45 -6.51
N ASN A 492 9.19 -17.62 -7.07
CA ASN A 492 9.21 -18.93 -6.42
C ASN A 492 10.63 -19.33 -6.02
N PHE A 493 10.80 -19.91 -4.83
CA PHE A 493 12.09 -20.43 -4.36
C PHE A 493 12.39 -21.85 -4.89
N VAL A 494 11.41 -22.47 -5.55
CA VAL A 494 11.50 -23.81 -6.15
C VAL A 494 10.81 -23.85 -7.51
N SER A 495 11.34 -24.63 -8.45
CA SER A 495 10.76 -24.82 -9.79
C SER A 495 9.45 -25.62 -9.77
N HIS A 496 9.36 -26.62 -8.89
CA HIS A 496 8.22 -27.53 -8.71
C HIS A 496 7.51 -27.27 -7.37
N ALA A 497 6.22 -27.65 -7.30
CA ALA A 497 5.40 -27.45 -6.11
C ALA A 497 5.83 -28.38 -4.95
N VAL A 498 6.39 -27.78 -3.91
CA VAL A 498 6.85 -28.49 -2.70
C VAL A 498 5.68 -28.96 -1.83
N MET A 499 5.86 -30.08 -1.14
CA MET A 499 4.88 -30.72 -0.24
C MET A 499 3.53 -31.07 -0.89
N ALA A 500 3.46 -31.08 -2.22
CA ALA A 500 2.27 -31.44 -3.00
C ALA A 500 2.13 -32.96 -3.28
N GLY A 501 2.92 -33.81 -2.59
CA GLY A 501 2.93 -35.27 -2.78
C GLY A 501 3.79 -35.77 -3.94
N ALA A 502 4.47 -34.89 -4.67
CA ALA A 502 5.42 -35.28 -5.72
C ALA A 502 6.70 -35.92 -5.14
N PRO A 503 7.23 -37.02 -5.73
CA PRO A 503 8.49 -37.63 -5.29
C PRO A 503 9.66 -36.64 -5.36
N GLY A 504 10.48 -36.56 -4.30
CA GLY A 504 11.64 -35.67 -4.23
C GLY A 504 11.33 -34.18 -4.01
N ALA A 505 10.06 -33.80 -3.82
CA ALA A 505 9.62 -32.43 -3.51
C ALA A 505 9.11 -32.32 -2.06
N GLY A 506 9.74 -33.04 -1.13
CA GLY A 506 9.35 -33.06 0.28
C GLY A 506 9.76 -31.81 1.07
N SER A 507 9.42 -31.83 2.36
CA SER A 507 9.81 -30.77 3.30
C SER A 507 11.30 -30.79 3.69
N ILE A 508 11.99 -31.89 3.41
CA ILE A 508 13.41 -32.07 3.76
C ILE A 508 14.27 -31.37 2.71
N GLU A 509 14.01 -31.66 1.44
CA GLU A 509 14.64 -31.09 0.27
C GLU A 509 14.47 -29.56 0.24
N TYR A 510 13.27 -29.06 0.54
CA TYR A 510 13.00 -27.63 0.68
C TYR A 510 13.85 -26.95 1.78
N LYS A 511 14.10 -27.67 2.88
CA LYS A 511 15.01 -27.19 3.95
C LYS A 511 16.47 -27.22 3.50
N GLU A 512 16.86 -28.23 2.71
CA GLU A 512 18.20 -28.36 2.15
C GLU A 512 18.51 -27.25 1.13
N TYR A 513 17.55 -26.85 0.31
CA TYR A 513 17.70 -25.69 -0.60
C TYR A 513 17.98 -24.39 0.16
N PHE A 514 17.25 -24.10 1.25
CA PHE A 514 17.57 -22.94 2.11
C PHE A 514 18.89 -23.10 2.88
N ASN A 515 19.30 -24.33 3.21
CA ASN A 515 20.61 -24.58 3.81
C ASN A 515 21.75 -24.32 2.82
N ALA A 516 21.57 -24.68 1.55
CA ALA A 516 22.52 -24.39 0.47
C ALA A 516 22.61 -22.88 0.21
N LEU A 517 21.46 -22.18 0.14
CA LEU A 517 21.41 -20.73 0.04
C LEU A 517 22.14 -20.05 1.21
N ALA A 518 21.87 -20.49 2.45
CA ALA A 518 22.56 -19.98 3.64
C ALA A 518 24.09 -20.21 3.59
N SER A 519 24.55 -21.26 2.90
CA SER A 519 25.98 -21.52 2.66
C SER A 519 26.60 -20.56 1.64
N VAL A 520 25.84 -20.08 0.64
CA VAL A 520 26.31 -19.03 -0.28
C VAL A 520 26.40 -17.68 0.46
N PHE A 521 25.46 -17.40 1.37
CA PHE A 521 25.53 -16.21 2.20
C PHE A 521 26.72 -16.24 3.18
N SER A 522 27.09 -17.38 3.78
CA SER A 522 28.26 -17.42 4.69
C SER A 522 29.60 -17.01 4.04
N ASP A 523 29.70 -16.99 2.71
CA ASP A 523 30.88 -16.52 1.99
C ASP A 523 31.05 -14.97 2.02
N PHE A 524 30.00 -14.20 2.38
CA PHE A 524 29.97 -12.72 2.25
C PHE A 524 29.55 -11.97 3.54
N PRO A 525 30.21 -12.18 4.70
CA PRO A 525 29.78 -11.63 5.98
C PRO A 525 29.72 -10.09 6.03
N GLN A 526 30.67 -9.39 5.37
CA GLN A 526 30.72 -7.91 5.34
C GLN A 526 29.49 -7.26 4.70
N LEU A 527 28.95 -7.88 3.65
CA LEU A 527 27.79 -7.40 2.91
C LEU A 527 26.51 -7.66 3.71
N ILE A 528 26.38 -8.87 4.24
CA ILE A 528 25.22 -9.33 5.01
C ILE A 528 25.02 -8.52 6.29
N ALA A 529 26.09 -8.25 7.05
CA ALA A 529 26.04 -7.45 8.26
C ALA A 529 25.74 -5.95 8.04
N ARG A 530 25.60 -5.51 6.77
CA ARG A 530 25.36 -4.11 6.37
C ARG A 530 24.14 -3.92 5.48
N THR A 531 23.40 -4.99 5.18
CA THR A 531 22.22 -4.95 4.30
C THR A 531 21.00 -5.57 4.98
N THR A 532 19.80 -5.12 4.63
CA THR A 532 18.54 -5.75 5.08
C THR A 532 18.06 -6.71 4.00
N ILE A 533 17.92 -8.00 4.33
CA ILE A 533 17.53 -9.04 3.37
C ILE A 533 16.03 -9.32 3.54
N VAL A 534 15.26 -9.21 2.46
CA VAL A 534 13.79 -9.42 2.46
C VAL A 534 13.42 -10.58 1.55
N PHE A 535 12.68 -11.56 2.07
CA PHE A 535 12.19 -12.72 1.32
C PHE A 535 10.66 -12.70 1.16
N VAL A 536 10.17 -12.74 -0.09
CA VAL A 536 8.74 -12.75 -0.45
C VAL A 536 8.36 -14.12 -1.06
N PRO A 537 7.38 -14.87 -0.52
CA PRO A 537 7.02 -16.19 -1.05
C PRO A 537 6.17 -16.15 -2.34
N GLY A 538 6.41 -17.11 -3.24
CA GLY A 538 5.64 -17.39 -4.45
C GLY A 538 4.50 -18.41 -4.25
N ASP A 539 3.90 -18.88 -5.35
CA ASP A 539 2.76 -19.82 -5.35
C ASP A 539 3.22 -21.29 -5.18
N LYS A 540 4.47 -21.59 -5.56
CA LYS A 540 5.06 -22.94 -5.47
C LYS A 540 5.72 -23.25 -4.12
N ASP A 541 5.82 -22.26 -3.24
CA ASP A 541 6.58 -22.32 -1.99
C ASP A 541 5.77 -22.87 -0.81
N ALA A 542 6.41 -23.67 0.05
CA ALA A 542 5.93 -24.09 1.38
C ALA A 542 4.42 -24.45 1.49
N TRP A 543 3.68 -23.76 2.38
CA TRP A 543 2.26 -24.05 2.63
C TRP A 543 1.32 -23.70 1.47
N PRO A 544 1.49 -22.59 0.73
CA PRO A 544 0.80 -22.36 -0.54
C PRO A 544 0.71 -23.60 -1.44
N SER A 545 1.84 -24.22 -1.78
CA SER A 545 1.88 -25.38 -2.68
C SER A 545 1.35 -26.67 -2.09
N SER A 546 1.45 -26.87 -0.77
CA SER A 546 0.86 -28.04 -0.09
C SER A 546 -0.67 -28.17 -0.24
N PHE A 547 -1.37 -27.07 -0.52
CA PHE A 547 -2.81 -27.07 -0.78
C PHE A 547 -3.16 -26.98 -2.27
N SER A 548 -2.47 -26.14 -3.05
CA SER A 548 -2.83 -25.90 -4.46
C SER A 548 -2.05 -26.72 -5.48
N ALA A 549 -1.07 -27.53 -5.04
CA ALA A 549 -0.10 -28.19 -5.92
C ALA A 549 0.61 -27.23 -6.90
N GLY A 550 0.78 -25.95 -6.51
CA GLY A 550 1.38 -24.90 -7.33
C GLY A 550 0.38 -24.12 -8.21
N ALA A 551 -0.92 -24.42 -8.15
CA ALA A 551 -1.96 -23.59 -8.73
C ALA A 551 -2.23 -22.31 -7.89
N ALA A 552 -3.05 -21.41 -8.42
CA ALA A 552 -3.34 -20.11 -7.83
C ALA A 552 -4.00 -20.20 -6.43
N THR A 553 -3.23 -19.94 -5.38
CA THR A 553 -3.70 -19.91 -3.98
C THR A 553 -4.54 -18.68 -3.64
N VAL A 554 -5.09 -18.65 -2.42
CA VAL A 554 -5.64 -17.43 -1.82
C VAL A 554 -4.53 -16.40 -1.56
N ILE A 555 -4.83 -15.12 -1.76
CA ILE A 555 -3.97 -13.98 -1.37
C ILE A 555 -4.72 -13.02 -0.43
N PRO A 556 -4.05 -12.33 0.52
CA PRO A 556 -2.61 -12.39 0.82
C PRO A 556 -2.14 -13.70 1.47
N ARG A 557 -0.83 -13.96 1.39
CA ARG A 557 -0.16 -15.16 1.92
C ARG A 557 0.77 -14.86 3.08
N ASN A 558 0.88 -15.79 4.03
CA ASN A 558 1.87 -15.75 5.10
C ASN A 558 3.30 -15.98 4.57
N SER A 559 4.29 -15.58 5.37
CA SER A 559 5.71 -15.78 5.10
C SER A 559 6.13 -17.26 5.20
N VAL A 560 7.33 -17.57 4.69
CA VAL A 560 7.92 -18.92 4.79
C VAL A 560 8.14 -19.28 6.27
N PRO A 561 7.70 -20.47 6.74
CA PRO A 561 7.84 -20.88 8.14
C PRO A 561 9.28 -20.91 8.65
N GLU A 562 9.48 -20.47 9.89
CA GLU A 562 10.79 -20.42 10.57
C GLU A 562 11.51 -21.78 10.64
N MET A 563 10.77 -22.89 10.60
CA MET A 563 11.32 -24.25 10.56
C MET A 563 12.32 -24.48 9.42
N PHE A 564 12.10 -23.82 8.28
CA PHE A 564 12.96 -23.91 7.09
C PHE A 564 14.10 -22.89 7.10
N THR A 565 13.96 -21.78 7.83
CA THR A 565 14.83 -20.59 7.70
C THR A 565 15.80 -20.40 8.88
N SER A 566 15.75 -21.28 9.87
CA SER A 566 16.62 -21.28 11.06
C SER A 566 18.13 -21.18 10.76
N ARG A 567 18.66 -21.89 9.76
CA ARG A 567 20.09 -21.79 9.37
C ARG A 567 20.44 -20.41 8.82
N MET A 568 19.55 -19.79 8.05
CA MET A 568 19.74 -18.42 7.53
C MET A 568 19.86 -17.40 8.66
N LYS A 569 18.99 -17.49 9.68
CA LYS A 569 19.05 -16.62 10.87
C LYS A 569 20.38 -16.77 11.62
N ARG A 570 20.91 -17.99 11.72
CA ARG A 570 22.22 -18.25 12.34
C ARG A 570 23.38 -17.62 11.54
N VAL A 571 23.39 -17.76 10.22
CA VAL A 571 24.44 -17.16 9.37
C VAL A 571 24.43 -15.63 9.47
N MET A 572 23.25 -15.00 9.51
CA MET A 572 23.12 -13.56 9.74
C MET A 572 23.70 -13.14 11.11
N ALA A 573 23.37 -13.85 12.19
CA ALA A 573 23.91 -13.56 13.53
C ALA A 573 25.43 -13.79 13.62
N GLU A 574 25.97 -14.76 12.88
CA GLU A 574 27.40 -15.05 12.79
C GLU A 574 28.15 -13.93 12.05
N ALA A 575 27.62 -13.48 10.90
CA ALA A 575 28.14 -12.32 10.16
C ALA A 575 28.08 -11.02 10.99
N ASN A 576 26.97 -10.78 11.72
CA ASN A 576 26.86 -9.64 12.63
C ASN A 576 27.91 -9.69 13.74
N ARG A 577 28.25 -10.87 14.28
CA ARG A 577 29.29 -11.04 15.32
C ARG A 577 30.71 -10.87 14.77
N GLU A 578 30.97 -11.34 13.54
CA GLU A 578 32.29 -11.23 12.90
C GLU A 578 32.61 -9.78 12.52
N VAL A 579 31.63 -9.08 11.95
CA VAL A 579 31.79 -7.71 11.46
C VAL A 579 31.50 -6.66 12.55
N GLY A 580 30.68 -7.02 13.54
CA GLY A 580 30.29 -6.20 14.68
C GLY A 580 31.27 -6.34 15.85
N GLY A 581 32.39 -5.62 15.76
CA GLY A 581 33.14 -5.23 16.96
C GLY A 581 32.29 -4.34 17.90
N SER A 582 32.82 -4.02 19.08
CA SER A 582 32.16 -3.31 20.20
C SER A 582 31.72 -1.85 19.95
N GLY A 583 31.29 -1.49 18.74
CA GLY A 583 30.79 -0.17 18.38
C GLY A 583 29.30 -0.01 18.68
N LYS A 584 28.96 0.77 19.71
CA LYS A 584 27.58 1.27 19.90
C LYS A 584 27.21 2.21 18.74
N GLY A 585 26.08 1.97 18.08
CA GLY A 585 25.49 2.92 17.11
C GLY A 585 25.34 2.43 15.66
N ARG A 586 25.60 1.15 15.35
CA ARG A 586 25.34 0.59 14.01
C ARG A 586 24.14 -0.36 14.02
N LYS A 587 23.22 -0.21 13.06
CA LYS A 587 22.17 -1.20 12.83
C LYS A 587 22.76 -2.51 12.28
N GLU A 588 22.42 -3.62 12.92
CA GLU A 588 22.83 -4.96 12.48
C GLU A 588 22.20 -5.37 11.14
N GLY A 589 22.76 -6.37 10.46
CA GLY A 589 22.07 -7.03 9.35
C GLY A 589 20.86 -7.82 9.85
N GLU A 590 19.75 -7.80 9.12
CA GLU A 590 18.52 -8.52 9.49
C GLU A 590 17.91 -9.24 8.29
N VAL A 591 17.27 -10.39 8.54
CA VAL A 591 16.54 -11.17 7.53
C VAL A 591 15.05 -11.13 7.84
N ILE A 592 14.27 -10.53 6.95
CA ILE A 592 12.83 -10.32 7.08
C ILE A 592 12.09 -11.26 6.12
N TRP A 593 11.32 -12.19 6.69
CA TRP A 593 10.41 -13.07 5.95
C TRP A 593 9.02 -12.46 5.95
N THR A 594 8.56 -11.98 4.78
CA THR A 594 7.35 -11.15 4.67
C THR A 594 6.21 -11.85 3.93
N THR A 595 5.05 -11.21 3.88
CA THR A 595 3.85 -11.71 3.18
C THR A 595 3.92 -11.43 1.69
N ASN A 596 3.01 -12.06 0.93
CA ASN A 596 2.79 -11.73 -0.48
C ASN A 596 1.31 -11.37 -0.71
N PRO A 597 0.97 -10.12 -1.10
CA PRO A 597 1.87 -8.97 -1.23
C PRO A 597 2.45 -8.50 0.12
N SER A 598 3.43 -7.60 0.09
CA SER A 598 3.88 -6.80 1.24
C SER A 598 4.27 -5.39 0.79
N ARG A 599 4.50 -4.48 1.74
CA ARG A 599 4.94 -3.10 1.46
C ARG A 599 6.24 -2.81 2.17
N PHE A 600 7.22 -2.31 1.44
CA PHE A 600 8.52 -1.85 1.94
C PHE A 600 8.49 -0.32 1.96
N THR A 601 8.68 0.29 3.13
CA THR A 601 8.65 1.76 3.31
C THR A 601 10.00 2.27 3.78
N TRP A 602 10.43 3.42 3.25
CA TRP A 602 11.59 4.18 3.74
C TRP A 602 11.14 5.58 4.18
N PHE A 603 11.69 6.07 5.30
CA PHE A 603 11.36 7.37 5.89
C PHE A 603 9.83 7.55 6.07
N GLY A 604 9.19 6.53 6.64
CA GLY A 604 7.76 6.53 6.98
C GLY A 604 6.86 6.66 5.75
N CYS A 605 6.27 7.83 5.56
CA CYS A 605 5.27 8.11 4.51
C CYS A 605 5.86 8.59 3.17
N GLN A 606 7.14 8.99 3.13
CA GLN A 606 7.77 9.50 1.88
C GLN A 606 7.89 8.41 0.81
N GLY A 607 8.40 7.25 1.22
CA GLY A 607 8.81 6.18 0.33
C GLY A 607 8.01 4.91 0.49
N GLU A 608 7.49 4.38 -0.60
CA GLU A 608 6.72 3.13 -0.61
C GLU A 608 7.03 2.29 -1.86
N MET A 609 7.36 1.03 -1.63
CA MET A 609 7.50 -0.02 -2.64
C MET A 609 6.53 -1.16 -2.31
N VAL A 610 5.60 -1.45 -3.22
CA VAL A 610 4.73 -2.62 -3.12
C VAL A 610 5.44 -3.82 -3.73
N LEU A 611 5.54 -4.93 -2.98
CA LEU A 611 6.14 -6.19 -3.41
C LEU A 611 5.03 -7.21 -3.66
N PHE A 612 4.88 -7.66 -4.91
CA PHE A 612 3.89 -8.66 -5.29
C PHE A 612 4.49 -9.72 -6.22
N ARG A 613 4.32 -11.00 -5.86
CA ARG A 613 4.72 -12.14 -6.69
C ARG A 613 3.47 -12.90 -7.14
N ASP A 614 3.12 -12.78 -8.42
CA ASP A 614 2.01 -13.51 -9.06
C ASP A 614 2.28 -13.54 -10.57
N ASP A 615 1.86 -14.61 -11.25
CA ASP A 615 1.97 -14.74 -12.72
C ASP A 615 0.79 -14.02 -13.37
N VAL A 616 0.84 -12.69 -13.28
CA VAL A 616 -0.24 -11.78 -13.67
C VAL A 616 -0.40 -11.76 -15.19
N THR A 617 0.70 -11.75 -15.94
CA THR A 617 0.75 -11.72 -17.41
C THR A 617 0.07 -12.95 -18.00
N GLU A 618 0.41 -14.14 -17.52
CA GLU A 618 -0.19 -15.43 -17.95
C GLU A 618 -1.71 -15.43 -17.68
N ARG A 619 -2.13 -14.89 -16.54
CA ARG A 619 -3.54 -14.79 -16.17
C ARG A 619 -4.29 -13.80 -17.07
N LEU A 620 -3.73 -12.61 -17.32
CA LEU A 620 -4.30 -11.61 -18.24
C LEU A 620 -4.39 -12.16 -19.67
N ARG A 621 -3.35 -12.82 -20.18
CA ARG A 621 -3.34 -13.44 -21.52
C ARG A 621 -4.45 -14.50 -21.69
N ARG A 622 -4.75 -15.27 -20.64
CA ARG A 622 -5.84 -16.27 -20.65
C ARG A 622 -7.25 -15.69 -20.51
N THR A 623 -7.41 -14.55 -19.83
CA THR A 623 -8.75 -13.96 -19.56
C THR A 623 -9.07 -12.70 -20.34
N ALA A 624 -8.16 -12.24 -21.22
CA ALA A 624 -8.36 -11.01 -21.98
C ALA A 624 -9.47 -11.17 -23.04
N LEU A 625 -10.33 -10.14 -23.11
CA LEU A 625 -11.18 -9.93 -24.27
C LEU A 625 -10.33 -9.72 -25.52
N ARG A 626 -10.83 -10.23 -26.65
CA ARG A 626 -10.27 -9.97 -27.98
C ARG A 626 -11.21 -9.02 -28.69
N PHE A 627 -10.64 -7.93 -29.20
CA PHE A 627 -11.33 -7.03 -30.12
C PHE A 627 -10.93 -7.43 -31.53
N GLN A 628 -11.81 -7.21 -32.50
CA GLN A 628 -11.41 -7.31 -33.90
C GLN A 628 -10.41 -6.17 -34.16
N PRO A 629 -9.26 -6.42 -34.81
CA PRO A 629 -8.38 -5.32 -35.19
C PRO A 629 -9.18 -4.38 -36.07
N ALA A 630 -9.13 -3.08 -35.78
CA ALA A 630 -9.75 -2.09 -36.66
C ALA A 630 -9.25 -2.33 -38.09
N GLU A 631 -10.18 -2.65 -39.00
CA GLU A 631 -9.87 -2.69 -40.42
C GLU A 631 -9.24 -1.33 -40.74
N THR A 632 -8.00 -1.37 -41.22
CA THR A 632 -7.37 -0.18 -41.74
C THR A 632 -8.19 0.18 -42.96
N GLU A 633 -8.98 1.26 -42.85
CA GLU A 633 -9.66 1.87 -43.98
C GLU A 633 -8.63 1.92 -45.11
N MET A 634 -8.88 1.13 -46.15
CA MET A 634 -7.93 1.02 -47.25
C MET A 634 -7.83 2.42 -47.84
N GLU A 635 -6.64 3.01 -47.76
CA GLU A 635 -6.34 4.20 -48.54
C GLU A 635 -6.70 3.82 -49.98
N GLU A 636 -7.70 4.51 -50.56
CA GLU A 636 -8.07 4.29 -51.95
C GLU A 636 -6.81 4.56 -52.78
N GLU A 637 -6.19 3.50 -53.31
CA GLU A 637 -5.07 3.62 -54.22
C GLU A 637 -5.57 4.38 -55.45
N VAL A 638 -5.30 5.69 -55.46
CA VAL A 638 -5.51 6.56 -56.61
C VAL A 638 -4.75 5.93 -57.78
N PRO A 639 -5.45 5.39 -58.80
CA PRO A 639 -4.76 4.69 -59.87
C PRO A 639 -3.97 5.72 -60.68
N ALA A 640 -2.66 5.47 -60.83
CA ALA A 640 -1.79 6.31 -61.64
C ALA A 640 -2.25 6.30 -63.11
N PRO A 641 -2.11 7.43 -63.84
CA PRO A 641 -2.75 7.60 -65.14
C PRO A 641 -2.03 6.82 -66.25
N GLY A 642 -2.75 5.93 -66.92
CA GLY A 642 -2.28 5.26 -68.13
C GLY A 642 -2.93 3.91 -68.37
N ASP A 643 -4.11 3.91 -69.00
CA ASP A 643 -4.36 3.17 -70.25
C ASP A 643 -5.85 3.30 -70.65
N ILE A 644 -6.10 3.98 -71.77
CA ILE A 644 -7.41 4.08 -72.42
C ILE A 644 -7.37 3.10 -73.61
N PRO A 645 -8.43 2.31 -73.83
CA PRO A 645 -9.00 2.29 -75.16
C PRO A 645 -10.54 2.40 -75.19
N ASP A 646 -10.98 3.40 -75.97
CA ASP A 646 -12.14 3.43 -76.86
C ASP A 646 -13.59 3.20 -76.35
N GLU A 647 -14.31 4.32 -76.44
CA GLU A 647 -15.77 4.58 -76.45
C GLU A 647 -16.65 3.64 -77.35
N PRO A 648 -18.02 3.62 -77.23
CA PRO A 648 -18.86 4.83 -77.13
C PRO A 648 -20.17 4.83 -76.28
N ILE A 649 -20.42 6.01 -75.67
CA ILE A 649 -21.65 6.84 -75.70
C ILE A 649 -23.04 6.18 -75.41
N HIS A 650 -23.65 6.54 -74.27
CA HIS A 650 -24.85 7.41 -74.20
C HIS A 650 -25.26 7.71 -72.75
N LEU A 651 -25.44 9.00 -72.44
CA LEU A 651 -26.11 9.52 -71.24
C LEU A 651 -26.90 10.77 -71.67
N ASP A 652 -28.22 10.71 -71.54
CA ASP A 652 -29.10 11.85 -71.79
C ASP A 652 -29.53 12.48 -70.45
N GLU A 653 -29.31 13.79 -70.33
CA GLU A 653 -30.24 14.79 -69.75
C GLU A 653 -30.68 14.69 -68.24
N VAL A 654 -30.89 15.77 -67.46
CA VAL A 654 -30.78 17.23 -67.69
C VAL A 654 -30.70 18.01 -66.34
N GLU A 655 -29.96 19.13 -66.37
CA GLU A 655 -30.04 20.39 -65.58
C GLU A 655 -30.35 20.43 -64.06
N THR A 656 -29.56 21.22 -63.31
CA THR A 656 -30.03 22.56 -62.86
C THR A 656 -28.89 23.53 -62.49
N GLN A 657 -29.10 24.80 -62.83
CA GLN A 657 -28.30 26.01 -62.53
C GLN A 657 -28.41 26.42 -61.03
N GLU A 658 -27.72 27.38 -60.42
CA GLU A 658 -26.57 28.29 -60.71
C GLU A 658 -25.88 28.57 -59.32
N GLU A 659 -24.93 29.47 -59.06
CA GLU A 659 -24.50 30.73 -59.68
C GLU A 659 -22.99 31.02 -59.46
N SER A 660 -22.56 32.29 -59.51
CA SER A 660 -21.19 32.80 -59.60
C SER A 660 -20.63 33.47 -58.32
N MET A 661 -19.28 33.57 -58.19
CA MET A 661 -18.55 34.84 -58.29
C MET A 661 -17.02 34.68 -58.07
N ASP A 662 -16.23 35.30 -58.94
CA ASP A 662 -14.75 35.27 -59.01
C ASP A 662 -14.08 36.47 -58.32
N VAL A 663 -12.81 36.34 -57.91
CA VAL A 663 -11.84 37.46 -57.82
C VAL A 663 -10.42 37.00 -58.21
N ASP A 664 -9.83 37.68 -59.18
CA ASP A 664 -8.61 37.32 -59.94
C ASP A 664 -7.25 37.30 -59.21
N VAL A 665 -6.33 36.53 -59.81
CA VAL A 665 -4.86 36.62 -59.66
C VAL A 665 -4.23 37.06 -60.99
N PRO A 666 -3.29 38.03 -61.02
CA PRO A 666 -2.55 38.37 -62.24
C PRO A 666 -1.25 37.52 -62.41
N PRO A 667 -0.96 36.95 -63.60
CA PRO A 667 0.23 36.13 -63.84
C PRO A 667 1.37 36.86 -64.58
N SER A 668 2.64 36.49 -64.36
CA SER A 668 3.72 36.68 -65.35
C SER A 668 5.03 35.89 -65.09
N SER A 669 5.41 35.07 -66.08
CA SER A 669 6.77 34.71 -66.56
C SER A 669 7.80 33.93 -65.68
N PRO A 670 8.51 32.92 -66.26
CA PRO A 670 9.61 32.15 -65.63
C PRO A 670 11.01 32.57 -66.16
N PRO A 671 12.11 31.83 -65.89
CA PRO A 671 12.63 31.33 -64.61
C PRO A 671 14.08 31.81 -64.34
N ALA A 672 14.59 31.68 -63.12
CA ALA A 672 16.02 31.81 -62.82
C ALA A 672 16.53 30.66 -61.94
N GLN A 673 17.58 29.99 -62.38
CA GLN A 673 18.16 28.81 -61.71
C GLN A 673 18.97 29.22 -60.47
N LEU A 674 18.63 28.67 -59.31
CA LEU A 674 19.51 28.62 -58.15
C LEU A 674 19.56 27.18 -57.63
N LEU A 675 20.78 26.69 -57.41
CA LEU A 675 21.07 25.32 -57.00
C LEU A 675 20.53 25.06 -55.57
N PRO A 676 19.92 23.90 -55.28
CA PRO A 676 19.44 23.60 -53.95
C PRO A 676 20.60 23.45 -52.96
N ALA A 677 20.61 24.29 -51.92
CA ALA A 677 21.52 24.14 -50.80
C ALA A 677 21.18 22.85 -50.03
N VAL A 678 22.21 22.08 -49.65
CA VAL A 678 22.05 20.83 -48.89
C VAL A 678 21.50 21.15 -47.51
N ALA A 679 20.24 20.76 -47.26
CA ALA A 679 19.65 20.80 -45.92
C ALA A 679 20.34 19.78 -45.00
N PRO A 680 20.58 20.11 -43.72
CA PRO A 680 21.16 19.16 -42.77
C PRO A 680 20.20 17.97 -42.55
N PRO A 681 20.72 16.75 -42.32
CA PRO A 681 19.89 15.56 -42.19
C PRO A 681 18.97 15.68 -40.97
N ALA A 682 17.69 15.35 -41.17
CA ALA A 682 16.71 15.28 -40.10
C ALA A 682 17.16 14.28 -39.01
N PRO A 683 16.86 14.54 -37.73
CA PRO A 683 17.14 13.58 -36.67
C PRO A 683 16.43 12.25 -36.95
N PRO A 684 17.06 11.10 -36.64
CA PRO A 684 16.46 9.80 -36.93
C PRO A 684 15.13 9.65 -36.20
N PRO A 685 14.13 8.97 -36.82
CA PRO A 685 12.86 8.69 -36.15
C PRO A 685 13.11 7.91 -34.85
N PRO A 686 12.29 8.13 -33.80
CA PRO A 686 12.47 7.42 -32.54
C PRO A 686 12.39 5.90 -32.77
N PRO A 687 13.21 5.08 -32.08
CA PRO A 687 13.21 3.65 -32.27
C PRO A 687 11.81 3.08 -31.99
N THR A 688 11.30 2.29 -32.92
CA THR A 688 10.03 1.58 -32.75
C THR A 688 10.12 0.71 -31.48
N PRO A 689 9.17 0.83 -30.54
CA PRO A 689 9.25 0.11 -29.28
C PRO A 689 9.19 -1.39 -29.54
N SER A 690 10.04 -2.16 -28.85
CA SER A 690 10.04 -3.61 -29.01
C SER A 690 8.70 -4.21 -28.56
N GLU A 691 8.31 -5.35 -29.12
CA GLU A 691 7.07 -6.04 -28.71
C GLU A 691 7.05 -6.34 -27.19
N THR A 692 8.23 -6.63 -26.62
CA THR A 692 8.44 -6.76 -25.18
C THR A 692 8.18 -5.47 -24.39
N ASP A 693 8.56 -4.30 -24.92
CA ASP A 693 8.26 -3.01 -24.29
C ASP A 693 6.76 -2.70 -24.36
N ILE A 694 6.10 -3.01 -25.48
CA ILE A 694 4.65 -2.85 -25.65
C ILE A 694 3.90 -3.71 -24.64
N SER A 695 4.23 -5.01 -24.54
CA SER A 695 3.62 -5.91 -23.55
C SER A 695 3.88 -5.45 -22.10
N SER A 696 5.05 -4.89 -21.82
CA SER A 696 5.39 -4.37 -20.48
C SER A 696 4.59 -3.11 -20.15
N ARG A 697 4.49 -2.16 -21.08
CA ARG A 697 3.64 -0.96 -20.94
C ARG A 697 2.16 -1.34 -20.76
N ARG A 698 1.68 -2.35 -21.50
CA ARG A 698 0.32 -2.91 -21.39
C ARG A 698 0.02 -3.44 -19.99
N LEU A 699 0.94 -4.21 -19.40
CA LEU A 699 0.84 -4.70 -18.02
C LEU A 699 0.77 -3.53 -17.01
N VAL A 700 1.72 -2.60 -17.10
CA VAL A 700 1.83 -1.45 -16.21
C VAL A 700 0.56 -0.61 -16.21
N LYS A 701 0.07 -0.23 -17.40
CA LYS A 701 -1.14 0.58 -17.54
C LYS A 701 -2.37 -0.16 -16.98
N THR A 702 -2.54 -1.44 -17.32
CA THR A 702 -3.66 -2.27 -16.85
C THR A 702 -3.75 -2.31 -15.31
N ILE A 703 -2.64 -2.57 -14.62
CA ILE A 703 -2.65 -2.76 -13.15
C ILE A 703 -2.81 -1.43 -12.40
N LEU A 704 -2.16 -0.37 -12.87
CA LEU A 704 -2.25 0.94 -12.21
C LEU A 704 -3.59 1.63 -12.45
N ASP A 705 -4.14 1.57 -13.67
CA ASP A 705 -5.49 2.10 -13.95
C ASP A 705 -6.57 1.36 -13.13
N GLN A 706 -6.43 0.06 -12.89
CA GLN A 706 -7.34 -0.70 -12.01
C GLN A 706 -7.18 -0.38 -10.50
N SER A 707 -6.13 0.31 -10.08
CA SER A 707 -5.77 0.55 -8.66
C SER A 707 -5.82 -0.72 -7.77
N HIS A 708 -5.54 -1.91 -8.33
CA HIS A 708 -5.64 -3.17 -7.60
C HIS A 708 -4.67 -4.22 -8.17
N LEU A 709 -3.93 -4.90 -7.30
CA LEU A 709 -2.92 -5.90 -7.69
C LEU A 709 -3.51 -7.14 -8.38
N SER A 710 -4.76 -7.50 -8.07
CA SER A 710 -5.41 -8.71 -8.58
C SER A 710 -6.80 -8.38 -9.14
N PRO A 711 -6.89 -7.72 -10.31
CA PRO A 711 -8.15 -7.23 -10.87
C PRO A 711 -8.96 -8.34 -11.57
N PHE A 712 -9.06 -9.51 -10.94
CA PHE A 712 -9.67 -10.73 -11.49
C PHE A 712 -10.91 -11.16 -10.68
N PRO A 713 -11.75 -12.07 -11.20
CA PRO A 713 -12.81 -12.69 -10.44
C PRO A 713 -12.24 -13.62 -9.35
N ILE A 714 -12.94 -13.74 -8.22
CA ILE A 714 -12.53 -14.62 -7.10
C ILE A 714 -12.36 -16.09 -7.53
N ALA A 715 -13.08 -16.53 -8.57
CA ALA A 715 -12.93 -17.86 -9.16
C ALA A 715 -11.56 -18.06 -9.86
N THR A 716 -10.98 -17.00 -10.43
CA THR A 716 -9.69 -17.05 -11.15
C THR A 716 -8.49 -16.76 -10.22
N ARG A 717 -8.67 -15.90 -9.21
CA ARG A 717 -7.68 -15.64 -8.16
C ARG A 717 -8.40 -15.46 -6.81
N PRO A 718 -8.38 -16.47 -5.93
CA PRO A 718 -9.05 -16.39 -4.63
C PRO A 718 -8.45 -15.31 -3.72
N LEU A 719 -9.31 -14.63 -2.97
CA LEU A 719 -8.97 -13.47 -2.14
C LEU A 719 -9.53 -13.62 -0.72
N HIS A 720 -8.73 -13.32 0.31
CA HIS A 720 -9.24 -13.17 1.68
C HIS A 720 -10.02 -11.85 1.80
N TRP A 721 -11.35 -11.92 1.99
CA TRP A 721 -12.23 -10.75 1.87
C TRP A 721 -11.88 -9.61 2.82
N ASP A 722 -11.52 -9.93 4.06
CA ASP A 722 -11.12 -8.95 5.09
C ASP A 722 -9.76 -8.29 4.85
N TYR A 723 -8.88 -8.94 4.09
CA TYR A 723 -7.53 -8.46 3.77
C TYR A 723 -7.41 -7.92 2.34
N GLY A 724 -8.51 -7.81 1.61
CA GLY A 724 -8.53 -7.27 0.25
C GLY A 724 -8.07 -5.81 0.14
N SER A 725 -8.12 -5.04 1.23
CA SER A 725 -7.54 -3.69 1.29
C SER A 725 -6.02 -3.69 1.11
N ALA A 726 -5.31 -4.76 1.53
CA ALA A 726 -3.86 -4.84 1.36
C ALA A 726 -3.42 -4.88 -0.12
N LEU A 727 -4.31 -5.33 -1.00
CA LEU A 727 -4.10 -5.43 -2.46
C LEU A 727 -4.49 -4.16 -3.23
N GLN A 728 -5.00 -3.12 -2.57
CA GLN A 728 -5.38 -1.86 -3.19
C GLN A 728 -4.14 -1.00 -3.46
N LEU A 729 -4.00 -0.51 -4.70
CA LEU A 729 -3.00 0.48 -5.12
C LEU A 729 -3.61 1.88 -5.05
N TYR A 730 -4.12 2.22 -3.86
CA TYR A 730 -4.66 3.53 -3.54
C TYR A 730 -4.26 3.95 -2.11
N PRO A 731 -3.50 5.05 -1.92
CA PRO A 731 -2.85 5.87 -2.94
C PRO A 731 -1.88 5.06 -3.81
N LEU A 732 -1.52 5.61 -4.98
CA LEU A 732 -0.50 5.02 -5.84
C LEU A 732 0.84 4.94 -5.05
N PRO A 733 1.58 3.80 -5.06
CA PRO A 733 2.87 3.71 -4.38
C PRO A 733 3.96 4.46 -5.17
N SER A 734 5.09 4.77 -4.53
CA SER A 734 6.24 5.37 -5.22
C SER A 734 6.83 4.38 -6.24
N SER A 735 6.85 3.09 -5.88
CA SER A 735 7.26 1.99 -6.76
C SER A 735 6.43 0.73 -6.55
N LEU A 736 6.37 -0.12 -7.57
CA LEU A 736 5.64 -1.38 -7.59
C LEU A 736 6.51 -2.46 -8.24
N VAL A 737 6.78 -3.53 -7.51
CA VAL A 737 7.48 -4.71 -8.02
C VAL A 737 6.46 -5.80 -8.30
N ILE A 738 6.32 -6.17 -9.58
CA ILE A 738 5.55 -7.33 -10.02
C ILE A 738 6.56 -8.39 -10.45
N ALA A 739 6.86 -9.34 -9.56
CA ALA A 739 7.59 -10.53 -9.93
C ALA A 739 6.64 -11.47 -10.68
N ASP A 740 6.95 -11.71 -11.96
CA ASP A 740 6.15 -12.47 -12.91
C ASP A 740 7.15 -13.30 -13.74
N ALA A 741 6.92 -14.61 -13.84
CA ALA A 741 7.86 -15.50 -14.51
C ALA A 741 7.82 -15.39 -16.04
N GLU A 742 6.70 -14.93 -16.61
CA GLU A 742 6.48 -14.83 -18.06
C GLU A 742 6.81 -13.41 -18.59
N ALA A 743 6.86 -12.41 -17.71
CA ALA A 743 7.22 -11.05 -18.07
C ALA A 743 8.75 -10.91 -18.33
N PRO A 744 9.16 -10.15 -19.36
CA PRO A 744 10.56 -9.77 -19.53
C PRO A 744 11.00 -8.82 -18.39
N ALA A 745 12.32 -8.70 -18.19
CA ALA A 745 12.83 -7.77 -17.18
C ALA A 745 12.68 -6.31 -17.65
N PHE A 746 11.92 -5.49 -16.92
CA PHE A 746 11.67 -4.09 -17.26
C PHE A 746 11.60 -3.18 -16.02
N ALA A 747 11.82 -1.87 -16.24
CA ALA A 747 11.53 -0.81 -15.28
C ALA A 747 10.94 0.39 -16.03
N ILE A 748 9.68 0.74 -15.75
CA ILE A 748 8.89 1.75 -16.47
C ILE A 748 8.21 2.67 -15.45
N ASN A 749 8.29 3.98 -15.67
CA ASN A 749 7.61 4.96 -14.82
C ASN A 749 6.25 5.36 -15.44
N TYR A 750 5.17 5.23 -14.67
CA TYR A 750 3.82 5.62 -15.07
C TYR A 750 3.14 6.40 -13.94
N MET A 751 2.61 7.59 -14.24
CA MET A 751 1.94 8.49 -13.27
C MET A 751 2.71 8.76 -11.96
N GLY A 752 4.05 8.72 -12.02
CA GLY A 752 4.94 8.91 -10.88
C GLY A 752 5.25 7.64 -10.05
N CYS A 753 4.68 6.50 -10.44
CA CYS A 753 5.03 5.18 -9.89
C CYS A 753 6.09 4.50 -10.77
N CYS A 754 7.18 4.03 -10.18
CA CYS A 754 8.16 3.18 -10.87
C CYS A 754 7.72 1.71 -10.80
N VAL A 755 7.23 1.15 -11.90
CA VAL A 755 6.84 -0.26 -11.98
C VAL A 755 7.97 -1.10 -12.56
N MET A 756 8.30 -2.17 -11.85
CA MET A 756 9.46 -3.01 -12.12
C MET A 756 9.05 -4.47 -12.17
N SER A 757 9.58 -5.22 -13.14
CA SER A 757 9.60 -6.68 -13.10
C SER A 757 11.03 -7.15 -13.32
N PRO A 758 11.66 -7.85 -12.37
CA PRO A 758 13.03 -8.33 -12.55
C PRO A 758 13.09 -9.55 -13.49
N GLY A 759 11.97 -10.24 -13.73
CA GLY A 759 11.93 -11.54 -14.40
C GLY A 759 12.72 -12.60 -13.62
N SER A 760 13.10 -13.68 -14.31
CA SER A 760 13.99 -14.70 -13.74
C SER A 760 15.42 -14.20 -13.58
N LEU A 761 16.01 -14.52 -12.42
CA LEU A 761 17.39 -14.21 -12.04
C LEU A 761 18.42 -14.87 -12.98
N THR A 762 18.14 -16.06 -13.51
CA THR A 762 19.07 -16.78 -14.39
C THR A 762 18.92 -16.34 -15.85
N GLU A 763 20.01 -15.91 -16.47
CA GLU A 763 20.08 -15.56 -17.89
C GLU A 763 21.08 -16.49 -18.60
N GLY A 764 20.57 -17.58 -19.19
CA GLY A 764 21.40 -18.63 -19.78
C GLY A 764 22.12 -19.50 -18.73
N LYS A 765 23.31 -20.01 -19.08
CA LYS A 765 24.06 -20.96 -18.22
C LYS A 765 24.92 -20.31 -17.13
N ARG A 766 25.23 -19.00 -17.25
CA ARG A 766 26.14 -18.28 -16.34
C ARG A 766 25.72 -16.82 -16.05
N GLY A 767 24.78 -16.27 -16.82
CA GLY A 767 24.31 -14.90 -16.61
C GLY A 767 23.38 -14.79 -15.42
N ALA A 768 23.50 -13.66 -14.72
CA ALA A 768 22.68 -13.24 -13.59
C ALA A 768 22.05 -11.88 -13.93
N LYS A 769 20.75 -11.75 -13.70
CA LYS A 769 19.96 -10.55 -14.02
C LYS A 769 19.08 -10.13 -12.85
N TRP A 770 19.11 -8.85 -12.51
CA TRP A 770 18.32 -8.30 -11.42
C TRP A 770 18.02 -6.82 -11.67
N ILE A 771 17.25 -6.19 -10.77
CA ILE A 771 16.98 -4.75 -10.83
C ILE A 771 17.67 -4.02 -9.69
N GLU A 772 18.28 -2.88 -10.02
CA GLU A 772 18.72 -1.86 -9.07
C GLU A 772 17.72 -0.70 -9.09
N TYR A 773 17.06 -0.45 -7.96
CA TYR A 773 16.17 0.70 -7.78
C TYR A 773 16.88 1.81 -7.01
N GLY A 774 17.03 2.97 -7.63
CA GLY A 774 17.56 4.17 -6.99
C GLY A 774 16.44 4.92 -6.26
N VAL A 775 16.48 4.92 -4.93
CA VAL A 775 15.43 5.51 -4.07
C VAL A 775 15.19 7.00 -4.38
N LEU A 776 16.26 7.77 -4.59
CA LEU A 776 16.20 9.21 -4.84
C LEU A 776 15.78 9.57 -6.27
N GLU A 777 16.15 8.73 -7.25
CA GLU A 777 15.78 8.90 -8.67
C GLU A 777 14.34 8.44 -8.95
N ASN A 778 13.74 7.63 -8.06
CA ASN A 778 12.52 6.87 -8.32
C ASN A 778 12.58 6.15 -9.67
N ARG A 779 13.67 5.40 -9.88
CA ARG A 779 13.98 4.75 -11.16
C ARG A 779 14.66 3.41 -10.93
N GLY A 780 14.10 2.36 -11.51
CA GLY A 780 14.74 1.06 -11.67
C GLY A 780 15.66 1.00 -12.89
N ARG A 781 16.74 0.24 -12.80
CA ARG A 781 17.61 -0.14 -13.91
C ARG A 781 17.82 -1.65 -13.88
N VAL A 782 17.65 -2.32 -15.02
CA VAL A 782 17.94 -3.76 -15.15
C VAL A 782 19.45 -3.93 -15.30
N ARG A 783 20.07 -4.71 -14.41
CA ARG A 783 21.48 -5.07 -14.42
C ARG A 783 21.64 -6.52 -14.87
N ARG A 784 22.65 -6.79 -15.70
CA ARG A 784 23.00 -8.13 -16.22
C ARG A 784 24.50 -8.32 -16.09
N GLU A 785 24.94 -9.45 -15.56
CA GLU A 785 26.36 -9.80 -15.42
C GLU A 785 26.58 -11.30 -15.70
N GLY A 786 27.77 -11.70 -16.14
CA GLY A 786 28.11 -13.11 -16.39
C GLY A 786 27.62 -13.71 -17.72
N GLY A 787 27.30 -12.87 -18.71
CA GLY A 787 27.03 -13.27 -20.09
C GLY A 787 28.30 -13.69 -20.84
#